data_AF-A0A5N7A0S5-F1
#
_entry.id   AF-A0A5N7A0S5-F1
#
_cell.length_a   1.000
_cell.length_b   1.000
_cell.length_c   1.000
_cell.angle_alpha   90.00
_cell.angle_beta   90.00
_cell.angle_gamma   90.00
#
_symmetry.space_group_name_H-M   'P 1'
#
loop_
_entity.id
_entity.type
_entity.pdbx_description
1 polymer ?
#
loop_
_entity_poly.entity_id
_entity_poly.type
_entity_poly.pdbx_seq_one_letter_code
_entity_poly.pdbx_strand_id
1 'polypeptide(L)'
;MPDDWVETGLVAEAAKQRQMEQLNFRQAKLDFDGVDPDLGMHLLSLHWNRQHHSFLITYRPAFMRDMACNGPYFSKLLLNAIYFGAAKFSPRLEVRKDPKDVRTAGWRYRERVRELLGGALDRSDITTIQALLVMTNSLFALGDERSAAWLYSGLAFRMLIDLGMHVDLTSTRRFSDEDLEIRRRVFWGAFVVDKIQSLYQGRPVSLKETDALVPIKFLDTYEELEHWQPFAYSTSAPDYPGMPAYSISTFTYLCKLSLTMSDILSCIYTERSSNQSPAELASMLDELQLRLDQWQVGLPEHLRFDPGKAHSVAFPPPHVSSLHAMHNSLVILLHRPFVADGHLYSTSPSISVDSFKKCASAATNISNLLRAYHRAFSIRRAPYLISYATYVAATVLTRIAARRRNDSTAHANLATCLAVFNENQETNSAVKKAANIVQGLMKKLGVIIDNVSLEALEIDPPIRCSERDLQPSHGATEGDAGVQASSGNEIQNSLAIGNVTGLSNNKSLDHPTTSSPGSDWVDIDGIIQSFLQENSSRGARLVEYETNGTPTQLPRTPWMPLHQGDIPASVMMDNARTVGNQASLRSDIDVPNGAHRTETAGGTYQWQHGWRPTNWEPTSLEDPLFGLNGSPSIRHGSPDDPLPAPNIADMATELVTKTRHLRRHALPCVLMRAGTSKGIFLHQKDMPTKQVDWAPHLISALGSRGNDPRQIDGVGGGTSTTSKVAVVQRSQRPDADVDWTFVQVAVGKESVDFTGTCGNMTAGVAPFAIQEGLVTPEPDQSKMDVRIYNTNTDRIVIETVAVDGSGDYEEDGNFIIPGVKTPGSEVKCTFVNPVGSMTGKLFPSDDQQQQTLRVQPGSLMPSLEPFDVRVTLIDSANPFVLIDTTSISPTLLGTYPSDSDRNDLVETIRRAGAVAMGLATDAEAASRTRGTPKAALVYPPTFTQVGGGKDSRPDIRVQAYSMGLPHPSLQLTGAVTIAVALSYPGTVAAGLSAMGAIMHGALPPTPEQSPPPDDRKNENLELGKDILIEHSQGTMKVGVVMDDAGEVASCAVSRTARRLFEGKVRYYVQEI
;
A
#
# COMPACT_ATOMS: atom_id res chain seq x y z
N MET A 1 26.94 35.63 -5.10
CA MET A 1 26.70 36.91 -5.82
C MET A 1 25.30 37.40 -5.42
N PRO A 2 24.91 38.67 -5.70
CA PRO A 2 23.50 39.06 -5.63
C PRO A 2 22.66 38.21 -6.59
N ASP A 3 21.44 37.87 -6.20
CA ASP A 3 20.57 36.95 -6.96
C ASP A 3 20.29 37.44 -8.38
N ASP A 4 19.98 38.72 -8.54
CA ASP A 4 19.68 39.36 -9.83
C ASP A 4 20.81 39.16 -10.86
N TRP A 5 22.06 39.12 -10.41
CA TRP A 5 23.23 38.91 -11.28
C TRP A 5 23.37 37.43 -11.68
N VAL A 6 23.02 36.52 -10.77
CA VAL A 6 22.99 35.08 -11.03
C VAL A 6 21.86 34.75 -12.02
N GLU A 7 20.66 35.29 -11.80
CA GLU A 7 19.54 35.16 -12.75
C GLU A 7 19.92 35.71 -14.13
N THR A 8 20.43 36.93 -14.21
CA THR A 8 20.86 37.52 -15.49
C THR A 8 21.89 36.65 -16.20
N GLY A 9 22.85 36.08 -15.45
CA GLY A 9 23.87 35.19 -15.99
C GLY A 9 23.31 33.86 -16.51
N LEU A 10 22.43 33.21 -15.73
CA LEU A 10 21.80 31.94 -16.09
C LEU A 10 20.87 32.10 -17.29
N VAL A 11 20.02 33.13 -17.32
CA VAL A 11 19.10 33.42 -18.44
C VAL A 11 19.89 33.72 -19.72
N ALA A 12 21.00 34.45 -19.64
CA ALA A 12 21.86 34.72 -20.80
C ALA A 12 22.54 33.44 -21.33
N GLU A 13 23.01 32.56 -20.45
CA GLU A 13 23.59 31.27 -20.85
C GLU A 13 22.52 30.32 -21.41
N ALA A 14 21.34 30.26 -20.82
CA ALA A 14 20.20 29.49 -21.33
C ALA A 14 19.79 29.93 -22.74
N ALA A 15 19.66 31.25 -22.97
CA ALA A 15 19.40 31.82 -24.29
C ALA A 15 20.47 31.45 -25.33
N LYS A 16 21.75 31.49 -24.94
CA LYS A 16 22.88 31.07 -25.78
C LYS A 16 22.82 29.57 -26.09
N GLN A 17 22.62 28.71 -25.09
CA GLN A 17 22.54 27.27 -25.32
C GLN A 17 21.33 26.89 -26.19
N ARG A 18 20.20 27.58 -26.05
CA ARG A 18 19.01 27.39 -26.89
C ARG A 18 19.29 27.64 -28.39
N GLN A 19 20.12 28.65 -28.71
CA GLN A 19 20.59 28.89 -30.08
C GLN A 19 21.58 27.79 -30.54
N MET A 20 22.45 27.33 -29.63
CA MET A 20 23.42 26.27 -29.91
C MET A 20 22.78 24.91 -30.19
N GLU A 21 21.57 24.62 -29.69
CA GLU A 21 20.84 23.37 -29.99
C GLU A 21 20.75 23.10 -31.50
N GLN A 22 20.28 24.10 -32.28
CA GLN A 22 20.12 23.96 -33.73
C GLN A 22 21.47 23.86 -34.44
N LEU A 23 22.49 24.57 -33.95
CA LEU A 23 23.84 24.53 -34.52
C LEU A 23 24.48 23.16 -34.29
N ASN A 24 24.41 22.63 -33.06
CA ASN A 24 24.96 21.33 -32.69
C ASN A 24 24.25 20.19 -33.44
N PHE A 25 22.94 20.29 -33.65
CA PHE A 25 22.20 19.34 -34.49
C PHE A 25 22.69 19.37 -35.95
N ARG A 26 22.74 20.55 -36.59
CA ARG A 26 23.23 20.71 -37.97
C ARG A 26 24.70 20.30 -38.15
N GLN A 27 25.50 20.41 -37.09
CA GLN A 27 26.91 19.98 -37.06
C GLN A 27 27.09 18.51 -36.67
N ALA A 28 26.00 17.74 -36.52
CA ALA A 28 26.01 16.32 -36.12
C ALA A 28 26.80 16.04 -34.82
N LYS A 29 26.76 16.96 -33.85
CA LYS A 29 27.47 16.85 -32.57
C LYS A 29 26.71 16.09 -31.47
N LEU A 30 25.41 15.88 -31.65
CA LEU A 30 24.54 15.28 -30.65
C LEU A 30 24.58 13.74 -30.75
N ASP A 31 24.93 13.04 -29.67
CA ASP A 31 24.90 11.57 -29.62
C ASP A 31 23.50 11.04 -29.30
N PHE A 32 22.83 10.49 -30.31
CA PHE A 32 21.48 9.91 -30.21
C PHE A 32 21.46 8.43 -29.75
N ASP A 33 22.57 7.87 -29.26
CA ASP A 33 22.73 6.45 -28.84
C ASP A 33 22.25 5.42 -29.88
N GLY A 34 22.54 5.69 -31.16
CA GLY A 34 22.18 4.82 -32.29
C GLY A 34 20.75 5.01 -32.82
N VAL A 35 19.99 5.97 -32.29
CA VAL A 35 18.71 6.40 -32.88
C VAL A 35 18.98 7.33 -34.07
N ASP A 36 18.14 7.25 -35.10
CA ASP A 36 18.15 8.20 -36.23
C ASP A 36 18.05 9.65 -35.71
N PRO A 37 18.88 10.61 -36.18
CA PRO A 37 18.91 11.97 -35.64
C PRO A 37 17.57 12.72 -35.74
N ASP A 38 16.80 12.54 -36.82
CA ASP A 38 15.50 13.21 -36.99
C ASP A 38 14.43 12.61 -36.07
N LEU A 39 14.46 11.29 -35.85
CA LEU A 39 13.64 10.64 -34.83
C LEU A 39 14.05 11.03 -33.42
N GLY A 40 15.35 11.09 -33.14
CA GLY A 40 15.91 11.47 -31.84
C GLY A 40 15.54 12.90 -31.45
N MET A 41 15.68 13.87 -32.37
CA MET A 41 15.23 15.25 -32.17
C MET A 41 13.71 15.38 -32.05
N HIS A 42 12.94 14.57 -32.79
CA HIS A 42 11.47 14.54 -32.65
C HIS A 42 11.05 14.06 -31.25
N LEU A 43 11.69 13.02 -30.71
CA LEU A 43 11.43 12.54 -29.34
C LEU A 43 11.86 13.53 -28.27
N LEU A 44 13.03 14.17 -28.41
CA LEU A 44 13.46 15.26 -27.51
C LEU A 44 12.46 16.42 -27.54
N SER A 45 12.03 16.84 -28.73
CA SER A 45 11.06 17.93 -28.89
C SER A 45 9.72 17.60 -28.20
N LEU A 46 9.22 16.38 -28.32
CA LEU A 46 8.01 15.92 -27.61
C LEU A 46 8.18 16.00 -26.09
N HIS A 47 9.34 15.61 -25.55
CA HIS A 47 9.64 15.72 -24.12
C HIS A 47 9.69 17.17 -23.64
N TRP A 48 10.41 18.04 -24.36
CA TRP A 48 10.50 19.47 -24.03
C TRP A 48 9.12 20.14 -24.07
N ASN A 49 8.23 19.76 -24.99
CA ASN A 49 6.89 20.34 -25.10
C ASN A 49 5.90 19.89 -23.99
N ARG A 50 6.20 18.82 -23.25
CA ARG A 50 5.22 18.11 -22.40
C ARG A 50 5.77 17.68 -21.04
N GLN A 51 6.59 16.63 -20.99
CA GLN A 51 7.01 15.99 -19.74
C GLN A 51 7.94 16.89 -18.94
N HIS A 52 8.78 17.68 -19.63
CA HIS A 52 9.66 18.65 -19.03
C HIS A 52 8.88 19.69 -18.20
N HIS A 53 7.95 20.45 -18.81
CA HIS A 53 7.14 21.46 -18.12
C HIS A 53 6.23 20.90 -17.01
N SER A 54 6.02 19.58 -16.94
CA SER A 54 5.19 18.98 -15.90
C SER A 54 5.89 18.93 -14.52
N PHE A 55 7.22 18.82 -14.48
CA PHE A 55 7.97 18.57 -13.24
C PHE A 55 9.38 19.21 -13.18
N LEU A 56 9.86 19.83 -14.26
CA LEU A 56 11.21 20.43 -14.43
C LEU A 56 12.40 19.59 -13.92
N ILE A 57 12.25 18.26 -13.85
CA ILE A 57 13.30 17.30 -13.44
C ILE A 57 14.57 17.44 -14.29
N THR A 58 14.41 17.83 -15.54
CA THR A 58 15.51 18.04 -16.51
C THR A 58 15.71 19.52 -16.74
N TYR A 59 16.96 19.96 -16.81
CA TYR A 59 17.34 21.34 -17.15
C TYR A 59 17.87 21.36 -18.58
N ARG A 60 17.07 21.91 -19.49
CA ARG A 60 17.28 21.77 -20.93
C ARG A 60 18.60 22.40 -21.43
N PRO A 61 19.02 23.61 -20.98
CA PRO A 61 20.28 24.21 -21.43
C PRO A 61 21.49 23.33 -21.19
N ALA A 62 21.66 22.82 -19.96
CA ALA A 62 22.77 21.94 -19.63
C ALA A 62 22.66 20.58 -20.32
N PHE A 63 21.47 19.97 -20.37
CA PHE A 63 21.29 18.67 -21.03
C PHE A 63 21.67 18.71 -22.53
N MET A 64 21.19 19.71 -23.27
CA MET A 64 21.44 19.82 -24.72
C MET A 64 22.88 20.26 -25.04
N ARG A 65 23.50 21.06 -24.16
CA ARG A 65 24.93 21.38 -24.22
C ARG A 65 25.77 20.12 -23.99
N ASP A 66 25.50 19.40 -22.91
CA ASP A 66 26.30 18.26 -22.46
C ASP A 66 26.14 17.04 -23.36
N MET A 67 25.00 16.90 -24.07
CA MET A 67 24.81 15.97 -25.18
C MET A 67 25.76 16.24 -26.37
N ALA A 68 26.20 17.49 -26.56
CA ALA A 68 27.08 17.89 -27.66
C ALA A 68 28.58 17.89 -27.29
N CYS A 69 28.92 17.94 -25.99
CA CYS A 69 30.31 18.00 -25.51
C CYS A 69 30.69 16.88 -24.51
N ASN A 70 29.80 15.93 -24.25
CA ASN A 70 29.95 14.86 -23.25
C ASN A 70 30.17 15.41 -21.82
N GLY A 71 29.30 16.32 -21.41
CA GLY A 71 29.31 16.95 -20.08
C GLY A 71 28.53 16.18 -19.00
N PRO A 72 28.60 16.60 -17.72
CA PRO A 72 28.08 15.85 -16.58
C PRO A 72 26.55 15.74 -16.48
N TYR A 73 25.79 16.62 -17.14
CA TYR A 73 24.33 16.65 -17.11
C TYR A 73 23.66 15.92 -18.28
N PHE A 74 24.44 15.13 -19.03
CA PHE A 74 23.95 14.21 -20.05
C PHE A 74 24.38 12.77 -19.73
N SER A 75 23.50 11.80 -20.01
CA SER A 75 23.88 10.38 -20.06
C SER A 75 22.95 9.60 -21.00
N LYS A 76 23.47 8.52 -21.58
CA LYS A 76 22.69 7.60 -22.43
C LYS A 76 21.51 6.97 -21.68
N LEU A 77 21.64 6.78 -20.36
CA LEU A 77 20.58 6.31 -19.48
C LEU A 77 19.43 7.32 -19.39
N LEU A 78 19.74 8.61 -19.16
CA LEU A 78 18.76 9.69 -19.14
C LEU A 78 18.12 9.92 -20.52
N LEU A 79 18.91 9.89 -21.59
CA LEU A 79 18.42 10.03 -22.96
C LEU A 79 17.38 8.95 -23.32
N ASN A 80 17.67 7.68 -23.02
CA ASN A 80 16.73 6.59 -23.29
C ASN A 80 15.51 6.63 -22.36
N ALA A 81 15.63 7.12 -21.11
CA ALA A 81 14.47 7.36 -20.25
C ALA A 81 13.55 8.44 -20.85
N ILE A 82 14.12 9.53 -21.38
CA ILE A 82 13.38 10.59 -22.09
C ILE A 82 12.69 10.02 -23.34
N TYR A 83 13.40 9.23 -24.16
CA TYR A 83 12.81 8.59 -25.35
C TYR A 83 11.66 7.65 -25.00
N PHE A 84 11.79 6.85 -23.94
CA PHE A 84 10.71 5.98 -23.47
C PHE A 84 9.46 6.79 -23.09
N GLY A 85 9.63 7.86 -22.31
CA GLY A 85 8.54 8.75 -21.91
C GLY A 85 7.88 9.47 -23.09
N ALA A 86 8.67 9.91 -24.07
CA ALA A 86 8.20 10.66 -25.25
C ALA A 86 7.54 9.79 -26.33
N ALA A 87 8.04 8.57 -26.56
CA ALA A 87 7.64 7.71 -27.69
C ALA A 87 6.13 7.46 -27.77
N LYS A 88 5.47 7.35 -26.61
CA LYS A 88 4.01 7.17 -26.47
C LYS A 88 3.17 8.27 -27.13
N PHE A 89 3.73 9.48 -27.29
CA PHE A 89 3.06 10.63 -27.89
C PHE A 89 3.49 10.89 -29.34
N SER A 90 4.40 10.05 -29.87
CA SER A 90 4.83 10.10 -31.26
C SER A 90 3.75 9.51 -32.19
N PRO A 91 3.42 10.19 -33.31
CA PRO A 91 2.62 9.59 -34.37
C PRO A 91 3.42 8.59 -35.23
N ARG A 92 4.77 8.63 -35.18
CA ARG A 92 5.62 7.76 -35.99
C ARG A 92 5.51 6.30 -35.52
N LEU A 93 5.23 5.37 -36.43
CA LEU A 93 5.00 3.96 -36.09
C LEU A 93 6.29 3.20 -35.71
N GLU A 94 7.45 3.68 -36.18
CA GLU A 94 8.78 3.08 -35.96
C GLU A 94 9.22 2.98 -34.49
N VAL A 95 8.61 3.76 -33.59
CA VAL A 95 8.89 3.69 -32.14
C VAL A 95 8.14 2.56 -31.44
N ARG A 96 7.22 1.87 -32.12
CA ARG A 96 6.36 0.81 -31.56
C ARG A 96 6.90 -0.57 -31.87
N LYS A 97 6.60 -1.56 -31.01
CA LYS A 97 6.90 -2.98 -31.30
C LYS A 97 5.86 -3.59 -32.22
N ASP A 98 4.59 -3.27 -31.95
CA ASP A 98 3.46 -3.50 -32.83
C ASP A 98 2.96 -2.13 -33.31
N PRO A 99 3.01 -1.82 -34.62
CA PRO A 99 2.48 -0.57 -35.18
C PRO A 99 1.03 -0.27 -34.76
N LYS A 100 0.21 -1.31 -34.54
CA LYS A 100 -1.21 -1.21 -34.16
C LYS A 100 -1.44 -0.98 -32.67
N ASP A 101 -0.46 -1.25 -31.80
CA ASP A 101 -0.59 -1.07 -30.34
C ASP A 101 0.33 0.05 -29.82
N VAL A 102 -0.29 1.18 -29.50
CA VAL A 102 0.37 2.37 -28.92
C VAL A 102 1.07 2.08 -27.59
N ARG A 103 0.64 1.06 -26.83
CA ARG A 103 1.28 0.68 -25.55
C ARG A 103 2.68 0.10 -25.74
N THR A 104 3.00 -0.37 -26.95
CA THR A 104 4.33 -0.88 -27.29
C THR A 104 5.31 0.21 -27.72
N ALA A 105 4.91 1.49 -27.69
CA ALA A 105 5.78 2.62 -27.98
C ALA A 105 6.93 2.72 -26.98
N GLY A 106 8.14 2.94 -27.49
CA GLY A 106 9.36 3.14 -26.70
C GLY A 106 9.96 1.88 -26.10
N TRP A 107 9.50 0.68 -26.47
CA TRP A 107 9.97 -0.59 -25.90
C TRP A 107 11.50 -0.78 -25.98
N ARG A 108 12.13 -0.39 -27.11
CA ARG A 108 13.59 -0.44 -27.28
C ARG A 108 14.33 0.44 -26.27
N TYR A 109 13.85 1.67 -26.09
CA TYR A 109 14.43 2.62 -25.14
C TYR A 109 14.27 2.12 -23.70
N ARG A 110 13.15 1.45 -23.39
CA ARG A 110 12.93 0.79 -22.10
C ARG A 110 13.91 -0.37 -21.86
N GLU A 111 14.16 -1.21 -22.86
CA GLU A 111 15.18 -2.28 -22.77
C GLU A 111 16.57 -1.68 -22.58
N ARG A 112 16.92 -0.64 -23.37
CA ARG A 112 18.18 0.09 -23.26
C ARG A 112 18.41 0.72 -21.89
N VAL A 113 17.36 1.28 -21.26
CA VAL A 113 17.43 1.74 -19.86
C VAL A 113 17.77 0.59 -18.91
N ARG A 114 17.20 -0.61 -19.09
CA ARG A 114 17.45 -1.76 -18.21
C ARG A 114 18.88 -2.30 -18.37
N GLU A 115 19.44 -2.26 -19.58
CA GLU A 115 20.86 -2.59 -19.82
C GLU A 115 21.79 -1.62 -19.09
N LEU A 116 21.55 -0.31 -19.26
CA LEU A 116 22.42 0.75 -18.74
C LEU A 116 22.28 0.95 -17.23
N LEU A 117 21.12 0.65 -16.64
CA LEU A 117 20.86 0.89 -15.22
C LEU A 117 21.76 0.08 -14.30
N GLY A 118 22.16 -1.14 -14.68
CA GLY A 118 22.92 -2.06 -13.82
C GLY A 118 24.18 -1.42 -13.21
N GLY A 119 25.10 -0.95 -14.06
CA GLY A 119 26.33 -0.26 -13.62
C GLY A 119 26.11 1.19 -13.15
N ALA A 120 24.91 1.75 -13.35
CA ALA A 120 24.57 3.08 -12.85
C ALA A 120 24.03 3.06 -11.41
N LEU A 121 23.90 1.88 -10.78
CA LEU A 121 23.48 1.74 -9.38
C LEU A 121 24.66 1.72 -8.40
N ASP A 122 25.90 1.54 -8.88
CA ASP A 122 27.11 1.48 -8.04
C ASP A 122 27.50 2.86 -7.45
N ARG A 123 26.93 3.94 -7.99
CA ARG A 123 27.18 5.32 -7.56
C ARG A 123 25.95 6.20 -7.80
N SER A 124 25.68 7.12 -6.86
CA SER A 124 24.68 8.17 -7.04
C SER A 124 25.19 9.26 -7.99
N ASP A 125 24.45 9.52 -9.07
CA ASP A 125 24.71 10.62 -10.01
C ASP A 125 23.40 11.30 -10.45
N ILE A 126 23.45 12.60 -10.75
CA ILE A 126 22.26 13.42 -11.04
C ILE A 126 21.50 12.90 -12.26
N THR A 127 22.19 12.50 -13.33
CA THR A 127 21.52 11.99 -14.54
C THR A 127 20.84 10.64 -14.30
N THR A 128 21.36 9.80 -13.40
CA THR A 128 20.71 8.56 -12.95
C THR A 128 19.43 8.86 -12.16
N ILE A 129 19.48 9.82 -11.22
CA ILE A 129 18.29 10.29 -10.48
C ILE A 129 17.22 10.82 -11.45
N GLN A 130 17.61 11.69 -12.38
CA GLN A 130 16.70 12.22 -13.41
C GLN A 130 16.12 11.10 -14.27
N ALA A 131 16.92 10.13 -14.70
CA ALA A 131 16.46 8.99 -15.50
C ALA A 131 15.43 8.15 -14.73
N LEU A 132 15.72 7.82 -13.47
CA LEU A 132 14.82 7.07 -12.60
C LEU A 132 13.49 7.81 -12.37
N LEU A 133 13.50 9.14 -12.18
CA LEU A 133 12.29 9.96 -12.03
C LEU A 133 11.47 10.06 -13.34
N VAL A 134 12.13 10.16 -14.51
CA VAL A 134 11.44 10.13 -15.82
C VAL A 134 10.84 8.75 -16.10
N MET A 135 11.56 7.67 -15.79
CA MET A 135 11.07 6.29 -15.88
C MET A 135 9.89 6.05 -14.93
N THR A 136 9.99 6.53 -13.70
CA THR A 136 8.95 6.51 -12.65
C THR A 136 7.63 7.07 -13.18
N ASN A 137 7.65 8.28 -13.73
CA ASN A 137 6.45 8.92 -14.29
C ASN A 137 5.90 8.19 -15.53
N SER A 138 6.79 7.69 -16.39
CA SER A 138 6.42 7.01 -17.64
C SER A 138 5.78 5.64 -17.39
N LEU A 139 6.37 4.83 -16.50
CA LEU A 139 5.82 3.53 -16.08
C LEU A 139 4.52 3.70 -15.31
N PHE A 140 4.43 4.72 -14.46
CA PHE A 140 3.21 5.03 -13.72
C PHE A 140 2.03 5.33 -14.67
N ALA A 141 2.26 6.16 -15.70
CA ALA A 141 1.27 6.47 -16.73
C ALA A 141 0.97 5.33 -17.73
N LEU A 142 1.70 4.21 -17.67
CA LEU A 142 1.42 2.99 -18.44
C LEU A 142 0.65 1.93 -17.63
N GLY A 143 0.59 2.04 -16.30
CA GLY A 143 -0.29 1.26 -15.43
C GLY A 143 0.09 -0.22 -15.19
N ASP A 144 0.92 -0.81 -16.06
CA ASP A 144 1.25 -2.24 -16.06
C ASP A 144 2.20 -2.67 -14.92
N GLU A 145 3.10 -1.78 -14.46
CA GLU A 145 4.20 -2.15 -13.53
C GLU A 145 4.29 -1.23 -12.29
N ARG A 146 3.22 -1.22 -11.48
CA ARG A 146 3.08 -0.38 -10.27
C ARG A 146 4.20 -0.53 -9.23
N SER A 147 4.87 -1.69 -9.20
CA SER A 147 6.00 -1.93 -8.30
C SER A 147 7.30 -1.36 -8.86
N ALA A 148 7.53 -1.41 -10.17
CA ALA A 148 8.77 -0.91 -10.77
C ALA A 148 8.87 0.62 -10.67
N ALA A 149 7.79 1.33 -10.97
CA ALA A 149 7.73 2.79 -10.82
C ALA A 149 8.05 3.27 -9.39
N TRP A 150 7.65 2.49 -8.38
CA TRP A 150 7.91 2.78 -6.96
C TRP A 150 9.35 2.47 -6.52
N LEU A 151 9.91 1.36 -7.00
CA LEU A 151 11.29 1.01 -6.72
C LEU A 151 12.26 2.02 -7.36
N TYR A 152 11.94 2.51 -8.56
CA TYR A 152 12.74 3.54 -9.22
C TYR A 152 12.65 4.90 -8.53
N SER A 153 11.48 5.35 -8.06
CA SER A 153 11.38 6.58 -7.25
C SER A 153 12.10 6.42 -5.91
N GLY A 154 11.92 5.30 -5.21
CA GLY A 154 12.64 5.00 -3.97
C GLY A 154 14.17 5.00 -4.12
N LEU A 155 14.70 4.45 -5.22
CA LEU A 155 16.13 4.53 -5.54
C LEU A 155 16.57 5.98 -5.82
N ALA A 156 15.81 6.71 -6.63
CA ALA A 156 16.10 8.11 -6.95
C ALA A 156 16.15 9.00 -5.69
N PHE A 157 15.20 8.83 -4.77
CA PHE A 157 15.15 9.57 -3.50
C PHE A 157 16.37 9.28 -2.61
N ARG A 158 16.80 8.02 -2.54
CA ARG A 158 17.98 7.60 -1.76
C ARG A 158 19.28 8.17 -2.36
N MET A 159 19.46 8.06 -3.68
CA MET A 159 20.60 8.67 -4.39
C MET A 159 20.63 10.20 -4.26
N LEU A 160 19.46 10.84 -4.23
CA LEU A 160 19.34 12.28 -4.05
C LEU A 160 19.74 12.73 -2.64
N ILE A 161 19.37 11.95 -1.63
CA ILE A 161 19.79 12.18 -0.24
C ILE A 161 21.30 11.96 -0.10
N ASP A 162 21.84 10.90 -0.69
CA ASP A 162 23.28 10.57 -0.72
C ASP A 162 24.12 11.70 -1.37
N LEU A 163 23.63 12.33 -2.44
CA LEU A 163 24.25 13.52 -3.05
C LEU A 163 24.08 14.84 -2.26
N GLY A 164 23.50 14.78 -1.06
CA GLY A 164 23.29 15.93 -0.17
C GLY A 164 22.28 16.95 -0.69
N MET A 165 21.46 16.60 -1.69
CA MET A 165 20.62 17.56 -2.43
C MET A 165 19.37 18.04 -1.65
N HIS A 166 19.15 17.51 -0.44
CA HIS A 166 18.07 17.88 0.47
C HIS A 166 18.46 19.02 1.44
N VAL A 167 19.74 19.38 1.51
CA VAL A 167 20.28 20.45 2.37
C VAL A 167 20.55 21.69 1.51
N ASP A 168 20.34 22.89 2.06
CA ASP A 168 20.80 24.12 1.40
C ASP A 168 22.33 24.24 1.48
N LEU A 169 22.97 24.22 0.31
CA LEU A 169 24.42 24.30 0.14
C LEU A 169 24.86 25.63 -0.50
N THR A 170 23.97 26.63 -0.59
CA THR A 170 24.25 27.98 -1.15
C THR A 170 25.41 28.71 -0.49
N SER A 171 25.71 28.41 0.78
CA SER A 171 26.87 28.96 1.51
C SER A 171 28.21 28.30 1.16
N THR A 172 28.19 27.15 0.49
CA THR A 172 29.40 26.38 0.15
C THR A 172 29.94 26.78 -1.23
N ARG A 173 31.23 27.16 -1.31
CA ARG A 173 31.91 27.49 -2.58
C ARG A 173 32.21 26.28 -3.48
N ARG A 174 31.50 25.15 -3.30
CA ARG A 174 31.80 23.86 -3.96
C ARG A 174 31.08 23.69 -5.30
N PHE A 175 30.01 24.45 -5.55
CA PHE A 175 29.12 24.29 -6.69
C PHE A 175 29.00 25.59 -7.48
N SER A 176 28.80 25.47 -8.80
CA SER A 176 28.46 26.60 -9.66
C SER A 176 27.00 27.03 -9.45
N ASP A 177 26.65 28.24 -9.90
CA ASP A 177 25.26 28.69 -9.85
C ASP A 177 24.33 27.82 -10.73
N GLU A 178 24.84 27.28 -11.85
CA GLU A 178 24.13 26.32 -12.70
C GLU A 178 23.93 24.97 -11.97
N ASP A 179 24.94 24.48 -11.25
CA ASP A 179 24.84 23.25 -10.46
C ASP A 179 23.76 23.37 -9.38
N LEU A 180 23.69 24.54 -8.72
CA LEU A 180 22.69 24.82 -7.68
C LEU A 180 21.28 24.90 -8.27
N GLU A 181 21.11 25.53 -9.43
CA GLU A 181 19.83 25.58 -10.15
C GLU A 181 19.35 24.18 -10.53
N ILE A 182 20.22 23.35 -11.14
CA ILE A 182 19.91 21.96 -11.49
C ILE A 182 19.57 21.14 -10.23
N ARG A 183 20.34 21.28 -9.16
CA ARG A 183 20.10 20.55 -7.90
C ARG A 183 18.74 20.89 -7.29
N ARG A 184 18.37 22.18 -7.24
CA ARG A 184 17.03 22.61 -6.74
C ARG A 184 15.90 22.05 -7.60
N ARG A 185 16.02 22.12 -8.94
CA ARG A 185 15.02 21.57 -9.87
C ARG A 185 14.83 20.07 -9.70
N VAL A 186 15.91 19.31 -9.56
CA VAL A 186 15.85 17.86 -9.34
C VAL A 186 15.28 17.51 -7.96
N PHE A 187 15.65 18.23 -6.88
CA PHE A 187 15.05 18.05 -5.55
C PHE A 187 13.53 18.28 -5.58
N TRP A 188 13.10 19.45 -6.07
CA TRP A 188 11.69 19.80 -6.09
C TRP A 188 10.88 18.92 -7.06
N GLY A 189 11.47 18.50 -8.17
CA GLY A 189 10.88 17.53 -9.10
C GLY A 189 10.67 16.17 -8.43
N ALA A 190 11.66 15.69 -7.66
CA ALA A 190 11.53 14.47 -6.86
C ALA A 190 10.46 14.60 -5.77
N PHE A 191 10.42 15.73 -5.05
CA PHE A 191 9.45 16.00 -4.00
C PHE A 191 8.02 16.00 -4.54
N VAL A 192 7.76 16.67 -5.67
CA VAL A 192 6.46 16.71 -6.35
C VAL A 192 6.05 15.32 -6.85
N VAL A 193 6.98 14.55 -7.43
CA VAL A 193 6.72 13.17 -7.88
C VAL A 193 6.36 12.25 -6.72
N ASP A 194 7.06 12.34 -5.57
CA ASP A 194 6.74 11.59 -4.35
C ASP A 194 5.28 11.83 -3.93
N LYS A 195 4.87 13.10 -3.76
CA LYS A 195 3.49 13.42 -3.33
C LYS A 195 2.44 12.91 -4.32
N ILE A 196 2.63 13.18 -5.61
CA ILE A 196 1.67 12.76 -6.64
C ILE A 196 1.54 11.23 -6.70
N GLN A 197 2.66 10.50 -6.61
CA GLN A 197 2.61 9.03 -6.56
C GLN A 197 1.97 8.48 -5.28
N SER A 198 2.29 9.07 -4.12
CA SER A 198 1.72 8.71 -2.83
C SER A 198 0.20 8.89 -2.83
N LEU A 199 -0.30 10.02 -3.33
CA LEU A 199 -1.73 10.31 -3.45
C LEU A 199 -2.47 9.26 -4.30
N TYR A 200 -1.94 8.92 -5.48
CA TYR A 200 -2.65 8.01 -6.40
C TYR A 200 -2.62 6.55 -5.94
N GLN A 201 -1.58 6.17 -5.19
CA GLN A 201 -1.35 4.79 -4.80
C GLN A 201 -1.74 4.50 -3.34
N GLY A 202 -2.17 5.53 -2.59
CA GLY A 202 -2.49 5.41 -1.16
C GLY A 202 -1.27 5.01 -0.33
N ARG A 203 -0.09 5.54 -0.67
CA ARG A 203 1.17 5.22 0.01
C ARG A 203 1.63 6.38 0.90
N PRO A 204 2.40 6.12 1.96
CA PRO A 204 3.09 7.16 2.71
C PRO A 204 3.99 8.00 1.79
N VAL A 205 4.18 9.26 2.14
CA VAL A 205 5.16 10.16 1.48
C VAL A 205 6.57 9.81 1.96
N SER A 206 7.54 9.83 1.05
CA SER A 206 8.93 9.41 1.33
C SER A 206 9.83 10.59 1.67
N LEU A 207 9.63 11.73 1.00
CA LEU A 207 10.41 12.96 1.20
C LEU A 207 9.60 13.93 2.05
N LYS A 208 9.97 14.13 3.31
CA LYS A 208 9.28 15.08 4.21
C LYS A 208 9.91 16.47 4.12
N GLU A 209 9.10 17.50 4.33
CA GLU A 209 9.59 18.88 4.43
C GLU A 209 10.50 19.06 5.66
N THR A 210 10.19 18.41 6.78
CA THR A 210 11.00 18.41 8.02
C THR A 210 12.44 17.95 7.83
N ASP A 211 12.69 17.18 6.79
CA ASP A 211 13.96 16.50 6.53
C ASP A 211 14.76 17.23 5.42
N ALA A 212 14.30 18.41 4.99
CA ALA A 212 14.88 19.18 3.89
C ALA A 212 14.92 20.70 4.16
N LEU A 213 15.88 21.39 3.58
CA LEU A 213 16.07 22.86 3.72
C LEU A 213 16.18 23.57 2.36
N VAL A 214 15.81 22.93 1.25
CA VAL A 214 15.99 23.46 -0.10
C VAL A 214 14.97 24.58 -0.40
N PRO A 215 15.38 25.81 -0.74
CA PRO A 215 14.43 26.88 -1.06
C PRO A 215 13.68 26.63 -2.38
N ILE A 216 12.39 27.01 -2.45
CA ILE A 216 11.64 27.09 -3.72
C ILE A 216 12.07 28.36 -4.46
N LYS A 217 13.21 28.27 -5.14
CA LYS A 217 13.84 29.40 -5.85
C LYS A 217 14.58 28.90 -7.09
N PHE A 218 14.13 29.36 -8.24
CA PHE A 218 14.66 29.01 -9.56
C PHE A 218 15.11 30.30 -10.23
N LEU A 219 16.39 30.37 -10.61
CA LEU A 219 17.04 31.59 -11.09
C LEU A 219 17.21 31.61 -12.61
N ASP A 220 17.06 30.49 -13.31
CA ASP A 220 16.88 30.54 -14.77
C ASP A 220 15.40 30.72 -15.12
N THR A 221 15.03 31.95 -15.49
CA THR A 221 13.69 32.34 -15.92
C THR A 221 13.50 32.31 -17.44
N TYR A 222 14.48 31.87 -18.24
CA TYR A 222 14.42 31.87 -19.71
C TYR A 222 13.20 31.12 -20.26
N GLU A 223 12.93 29.92 -19.72
CA GLU A 223 11.83 29.02 -20.11
C GLU A 223 10.43 29.52 -19.67
N GLU A 224 10.34 30.65 -18.96
CA GLU A 224 9.06 31.26 -18.54
C GLU A 224 8.33 31.91 -19.73
N LEU A 225 9.08 32.61 -20.59
CA LEU A 225 8.52 33.39 -21.70
C LEU A 225 8.77 32.80 -23.10
N GLU A 226 9.35 31.60 -23.19
CA GLU A 226 9.44 30.86 -24.47
C GLU A 226 8.03 30.62 -25.05
N HIS A 227 7.88 30.87 -26.36
CA HIS A 227 6.62 30.68 -27.08
C HIS A 227 6.30 29.19 -27.22
N TRP A 228 5.25 28.74 -26.53
CA TRP A 228 4.80 27.36 -26.50
C TRP A 228 3.64 27.10 -27.46
N GLN A 229 3.70 25.97 -28.17
CA GLN A 229 2.66 25.49 -29.08
C GLN A 229 2.29 24.02 -28.80
N PRO A 230 1.03 23.61 -28.96
CA PRO A 230 0.50 22.33 -28.45
C PRO A 230 0.80 21.10 -29.32
N PHE A 231 1.93 21.02 -30.01
CA PHE A 231 2.16 19.95 -31.01
C PHE A 231 2.24 18.54 -30.40
N ALA A 232 2.63 18.38 -29.13
CA ALA A 232 2.55 17.10 -28.43
C ALA A 232 1.11 16.73 -28.00
N TYR A 233 0.18 17.68 -28.02
CA TYR A 233 -1.17 17.58 -27.45
C TYR A 233 -2.32 17.62 -28.47
N SER A 234 -2.06 17.99 -29.74
CA SER A 234 -3.04 17.86 -30.82
C SER A 234 -2.54 16.99 -31.99
N THR A 235 -3.48 16.36 -32.69
CA THR A 235 -3.28 15.63 -33.96
C THR A 235 -3.64 16.44 -35.20
N SER A 236 -4.40 17.51 -35.00
CA SER A 236 -4.97 18.39 -36.01
C SER A 236 -4.92 19.78 -35.41
N ALA A 237 -4.13 20.68 -35.99
CA ALA A 237 -3.91 22.00 -35.42
C ALA A 237 -5.25 22.74 -35.24
N PRO A 238 -5.66 23.07 -34.00
CA PRO A 238 -6.62 24.15 -33.80
C PRO A 238 -5.93 25.47 -34.15
N ASP A 239 -6.70 26.54 -34.34
CA ASP A 239 -6.19 27.92 -34.47
C ASP A 239 -5.68 28.46 -33.11
N TYR A 240 -4.89 27.66 -32.39
CA TYR A 240 -4.29 28.02 -31.12
C TYR A 240 -3.12 28.98 -31.39
N PRO A 241 -3.19 30.25 -30.95
CA PRO A 241 -2.21 31.28 -31.32
C PRO A 241 -0.80 31.02 -30.77
N GLY A 242 -0.67 30.06 -29.83
CA GLY A 242 0.51 29.90 -28.98
C GLY A 242 0.51 30.97 -27.90
N MET A 243 1.24 30.71 -26.82
CA MET A 243 1.42 31.64 -25.71
C MET A 243 2.69 31.30 -24.94
N PRO A 244 3.17 32.16 -24.03
CA PRO A 244 4.31 31.84 -23.19
C PRO A 244 4.12 30.52 -22.43
N ALA A 245 5.22 29.78 -22.23
CA ALA A 245 5.19 28.50 -21.55
C ALA A 245 4.82 28.63 -20.05
N TYR A 246 5.21 29.71 -19.38
CA TYR A 246 5.03 29.91 -17.93
C TYR A 246 5.58 28.77 -17.07
N SER A 247 6.68 28.15 -17.52
CA SER A 247 7.25 26.92 -16.96
C SER A 247 7.64 27.07 -15.48
N ILE A 248 8.32 28.16 -15.14
CA ILE A 248 8.99 28.36 -13.86
C ILE A 248 7.99 28.78 -12.80
N SER A 249 7.08 29.70 -13.15
CA SER A 249 5.98 30.09 -12.26
C SER A 249 5.04 28.92 -11.99
N THR A 250 4.66 28.14 -13.01
CA THR A 250 3.81 26.94 -12.84
C THR A 250 4.47 25.94 -11.90
N PHE A 251 5.76 25.64 -12.12
CA PHE A 251 6.49 24.70 -11.26
C PHE A 251 6.66 25.24 -9.84
N THR A 252 6.95 26.52 -9.67
CA THR A 252 7.02 27.19 -8.35
C THR A 252 5.72 27.03 -7.56
N TYR A 253 4.57 27.26 -8.20
CA TYR A 253 3.27 27.08 -7.55
C TYR A 253 2.89 25.61 -7.37
N LEU A 254 3.36 24.69 -8.22
CA LEU A 254 3.23 23.24 -8.02
C LEU A 254 4.02 22.77 -6.79
N CYS A 255 5.25 23.27 -6.59
CA CYS A 255 6.05 23.01 -5.39
C CYS A 255 5.34 23.49 -4.13
N LYS A 256 4.87 24.75 -4.12
CA LYS A 256 4.07 25.30 -3.00
C LYS A 256 2.80 24.48 -2.72
N LEU A 257 2.08 24.06 -3.76
CA LEU A 257 0.90 23.21 -3.62
C LEU A 257 1.25 21.82 -3.06
N SER A 258 2.42 21.29 -3.43
CA SER A 258 2.89 19.97 -2.98
C SER A 258 3.23 19.92 -1.49
N LEU A 259 3.51 21.06 -0.84
CA LEU A 259 3.66 21.16 0.61
C LEU A 259 2.30 20.92 1.30
N THR A 260 1.28 21.71 0.97
CA THR A 260 -0.09 21.53 1.50
C THR A 260 -0.64 20.14 1.16
N MET A 261 -0.29 19.59 0.00
CA MET A 261 -0.60 18.20 -0.38
C MET A 261 0.08 17.16 0.54
N SER A 262 1.34 17.39 0.94
CA SER A 262 2.05 16.55 1.90
C SER A 262 1.32 16.50 3.24
N ASP A 263 0.83 17.64 3.69
CA ASP A 263 0.13 17.78 4.97
C ASP A 263 -1.27 17.18 4.92
N ILE A 264 -2.02 17.34 3.83
CA ILE A 264 -3.30 16.63 3.61
C ILE A 264 -3.08 15.11 3.68
N LEU A 265 -2.03 14.58 3.02
CA LEU A 265 -1.71 13.16 3.07
C LEU A 265 -1.27 12.69 4.47
N SER A 266 -0.50 13.51 5.19
CA SER A 266 0.12 13.14 6.47
C SER A 266 -0.78 13.36 7.69
N CYS A 267 -1.75 14.28 7.61
CA CYS A 267 -2.66 14.64 8.71
C CYS A 267 -4.06 14.07 8.51
N ILE A 268 -4.63 14.12 7.29
CA ILE A 268 -6.03 13.72 7.05
C ILE A 268 -6.14 12.25 6.61
N TYR A 269 -5.17 11.77 5.80
CA TYR A 269 -5.17 10.42 5.23
C TYR A 269 -4.21 9.43 5.93
N THR A 270 -3.59 9.83 7.04
CA THR A 270 -2.82 8.91 7.89
C THR A 270 -3.73 7.96 8.67
N GLU A 271 -3.28 6.72 8.89
CA GLU A 271 -3.98 5.70 9.69
C GLU A 271 -4.25 6.14 11.14
N ARG A 272 -3.61 7.22 11.61
CA ARG A 272 -3.81 7.78 12.94
C ARG A 272 -4.82 8.92 13.03
N SER A 273 -5.34 9.42 11.90
CA SER A 273 -6.26 10.58 11.86
C SER A 273 -7.56 10.31 12.61
N SER A 274 -8.01 9.06 12.64
CA SER A 274 -9.17 8.61 13.43
C SER A 274 -8.96 8.64 14.95
N ASN A 275 -7.73 8.90 15.45
CA ASN A 275 -7.45 9.08 16.87
C ASN A 275 -7.42 10.57 17.29
N GLN A 276 -7.51 11.51 16.34
CA GLN A 276 -7.55 12.94 16.62
C GLN A 276 -8.99 13.37 16.94
N SER A 277 -9.16 14.32 17.85
CA SER A 277 -10.49 14.78 18.26
C SER A 277 -11.21 15.50 17.12
N PRO A 278 -12.56 15.51 17.08
CA PRO A 278 -13.31 16.25 16.06
C PRO A 278 -12.98 17.75 16.01
N ALA A 279 -12.56 18.34 17.14
CA ALA A 279 -12.13 19.73 17.21
C ALA A 279 -10.74 19.97 16.58
N GLU A 280 -9.77 19.08 16.82
CA GLU A 280 -8.46 19.14 16.16
C GLU A 280 -8.58 18.89 14.67
N LEU A 281 -9.40 17.91 14.26
CA LEU A 281 -9.69 17.63 12.86
C LEU A 281 -10.36 18.81 12.15
N ALA A 282 -11.30 19.50 12.80
CA ALA A 282 -11.90 20.73 12.28
C ALA A 282 -10.88 21.88 12.19
N SER A 283 -10.03 22.06 13.21
CA SER A 283 -8.97 23.09 13.19
C SER A 283 -7.97 22.86 12.06
N MET A 284 -7.54 21.62 11.82
CA MET A 284 -6.65 21.28 10.71
C MET A 284 -7.35 21.39 9.35
N LEU A 285 -8.66 21.09 9.28
CA LEU A 285 -9.47 21.30 8.08
C LEU A 285 -9.47 22.77 7.68
N ASP A 286 -9.75 23.66 8.64
CA ASP A 286 -9.76 25.11 8.43
C ASP A 286 -8.37 25.66 8.10
N GLU A 287 -7.31 25.19 8.76
CA GLU A 287 -5.92 25.58 8.46
C GLU A 287 -5.48 25.18 7.04
N LEU A 288 -5.71 23.91 6.66
CA LEU A 288 -5.33 23.40 5.34
C LEU A 288 -6.18 24.04 4.24
N GLN A 289 -7.46 24.32 4.49
CA GLN A 289 -8.32 25.04 3.57
C GLN A 289 -7.83 26.48 3.38
N LEU A 290 -7.51 27.19 4.48
CA LEU A 290 -6.93 28.53 4.42
C LEU A 290 -5.63 28.56 3.59
N ARG A 291 -4.78 27.52 3.70
CA ARG A 291 -3.57 27.40 2.87
C ARG A 291 -3.88 27.15 1.39
N LEU A 292 -4.92 26.39 1.06
CA LEU A 292 -5.39 26.23 -0.34
C LEU A 292 -5.97 27.51 -0.92
N ASP A 293 -6.67 28.31 -0.11
CA ASP A 293 -7.23 29.60 -0.51
C ASP A 293 -6.14 30.68 -0.68
N GLN A 294 -5.19 30.76 0.27
CA GLN A 294 -4.01 31.62 0.17
C GLN A 294 -3.16 31.30 -1.06
N TRP A 295 -2.98 30.01 -1.37
CA TRP A 295 -2.30 29.57 -2.58
C TRP A 295 -3.01 30.06 -3.85
N GLN A 296 -4.36 29.97 -3.89
CA GLN A 296 -5.15 30.39 -5.05
C GLN A 296 -5.14 31.91 -5.24
N VAL A 297 -5.27 32.69 -4.16
CA VAL A 297 -5.15 34.15 -4.19
C VAL A 297 -3.73 34.59 -4.58
N GLY A 298 -2.72 33.87 -4.11
CA GLY A 298 -1.31 34.13 -4.39
C GLY A 298 -0.88 33.85 -5.84
N LEU A 299 -1.68 33.14 -6.64
CA LEU A 299 -1.35 32.87 -8.05
C LEU A 299 -1.09 34.18 -8.83
N PRO A 300 0.02 34.27 -9.60
CA PRO A 300 0.28 35.36 -10.54
C PRO A 300 -0.84 35.48 -11.56
N GLU A 301 -1.07 36.71 -12.05
CA GLU A 301 -2.15 37.01 -13.00
C GLU A 301 -2.14 36.09 -14.23
N HIS A 302 -0.96 35.84 -14.81
CA HIS A 302 -0.78 34.98 -15.98
C HIS A 302 -1.02 33.48 -15.73
N LEU A 303 -1.08 33.04 -14.47
CA LEU A 303 -1.47 31.67 -14.09
C LEU A 303 -2.93 31.56 -13.68
N ARG A 304 -3.66 32.66 -13.49
CA ARG A 304 -5.08 32.63 -13.12
C ARG A 304 -5.92 32.26 -14.35
N PHE A 305 -6.76 31.24 -14.20
CA PHE A 305 -7.64 30.77 -15.25
C PHE A 305 -9.05 30.51 -14.71
N ASP A 306 -10.05 31.01 -15.42
CA ASP A 306 -11.48 30.81 -15.13
C ASP A 306 -12.09 30.01 -16.29
N PRO A 307 -12.39 28.71 -16.10
CA PRO A 307 -13.02 27.88 -17.13
C PRO A 307 -14.35 28.43 -17.66
N GLY A 308 -15.08 29.23 -16.88
CA GLY A 308 -16.33 29.86 -17.33
C GLY A 308 -16.12 30.96 -18.38
N LYS A 309 -14.90 31.52 -18.46
CA LYS A 309 -14.50 32.55 -19.43
C LYS A 309 -13.70 31.99 -20.62
N ALA A 310 -13.62 30.67 -20.75
CA ALA A 310 -12.86 30.01 -21.83
C ALA A 310 -13.37 30.32 -23.26
N HIS A 311 -14.54 30.96 -23.40
CA HIS A 311 -15.06 31.44 -24.69
C HIS A 311 -14.45 32.78 -25.16
N SER A 312 -13.83 33.56 -24.27
CA SER A 312 -13.30 34.90 -24.58
C SER A 312 -11.79 35.03 -24.38
N VAL A 313 -11.11 34.01 -23.86
CA VAL A 313 -9.66 33.99 -23.61
C VAL A 313 -9.07 32.67 -24.09
N ALA A 314 -7.89 32.72 -24.71
CA ALA A 314 -7.16 31.53 -25.13
C ALA A 314 -6.86 30.61 -23.93
N PHE A 315 -7.18 29.32 -24.06
CA PHE A 315 -6.99 28.33 -22.99
C PHE A 315 -5.50 28.16 -22.64
N PRO A 316 -5.13 28.10 -21.34
CA PRO A 316 -3.73 28.06 -20.92
C PRO A 316 -3.05 26.72 -21.21
N PRO A 317 -1.71 26.61 -21.14
CA PRO A 317 -1.00 25.38 -21.45
C PRO A 317 -1.43 24.20 -20.54
N PRO A 318 -1.29 22.93 -20.99
CA PRO A 318 -1.71 21.75 -20.24
C PRO A 318 -1.13 21.61 -18.83
N HIS A 319 0.09 22.10 -18.57
CA HIS A 319 0.69 22.09 -17.23
C HIS A 319 0.08 23.17 -16.31
N VAL A 320 -0.25 24.36 -16.84
CA VAL A 320 -0.99 25.40 -16.09
C VAL A 320 -2.40 24.93 -15.75
N SER A 321 -3.14 24.34 -16.70
CA SER A 321 -4.47 23.77 -16.42
C SER A 321 -4.42 22.55 -15.50
N SER A 322 -3.36 21.74 -15.56
CA SER A 322 -3.13 20.64 -14.60
C SER A 322 -2.90 21.14 -13.17
N LEU A 323 -2.33 22.33 -12.99
CA LEU A 323 -2.15 22.97 -11.68
C LEU A 323 -3.51 23.28 -11.01
N HIS A 324 -4.43 23.88 -11.76
CA HIS A 324 -5.81 24.14 -11.31
C HIS A 324 -6.60 22.85 -11.05
N ALA A 325 -6.42 21.83 -11.90
CA ALA A 325 -7.03 20.52 -11.71
C ALA A 325 -6.51 19.82 -10.43
N MET A 326 -5.23 19.98 -10.10
CA MET A 326 -4.65 19.46 -8.85
C MET A 326 -5.19 20.21 -7.63
N HIS A 327 -5.26 21.55 -7.66
CA HIS A 327 -5.84 22.33 -6.55
C HIS A 327 -7.28 21.89 -6.23
N ASN A 328 -8.16 21.83 -7.24
CA ASN A 328 -9.54 21.36 -7.04
C ASN A 328 -9.59 19.89 -6.57
N SER A 329 -8.65 19.05 -7.00
CA SER A 329 -8.54 17.67 -6.49
C SER A 329 -8.19 17.65 -5.00
N LEU A 330 -7.28 18.52 -4.55
CA LEU A 330 -6.91 18.64 -3.13
C LEU A 330 -8.04 19.21 -2.28
N VAL A 331 -8.84 20.16 -2.79
CA VAL A 331 -10.07 20.62 -2.11
C VAL A 331 -11.06 19.46 -1.92
N ILE A 332 -11.28 18.63 -2.95
CA ILE A 332 -12.12 17.43 -2.81
C ILE A 332 -11.54 16.48 -1.76
N LEU A 333 -10.24 16.20 -1.79
CA LEU A 333 -9.58 15.28 -0.87
C LEU A 333 -9.59 15.77 0.58
N LEU A 334 -9.37 17.07 0.80
CA LEU A 334 -9.41 17.67 2.13
C LEU A 334 -10.79 17.56 2.77
N HIS A 335 -11.86 17.84 2.01
CA HIS A 335 -13.23 17.87 2.53
C HIS A 335 -13.97 16.52 2.51
N ARG A 336 -13.62 15.59 1.60
CA ARG A 336 -14.30 14.30 1.44
C ARG A 336 -14.38 13.44 2.73
N PRO A 337 -13.37 13.40 3.63
CA PRO A 337 -13.45 12.71 4.92
C PRO A 337 -14.49 13.25 5.90
N PHE A 338 -14.99 14.47 5.69
CA PHE A 338 -15.95 15.16 6.56
C PHE A 338 -17.39 15.16 6.01
N VAL A 339 -17.60 14.62 4.80
CA VAL A 339 -18.93 14.36 4.22
C VAL A 339 -19.51 13.07 4.83
N ALA A 340 -20.82 12.82 4.70
CA ALA A 340 -21.53 11.71 5.33
C ALA A 340 -21.04 10.26 5.02
N ASP A 341 -20.18 10.08 4.02
CA ASP A 341 -19.49 8.80 3.71
C ASP A 341 -18.03 8.75 4.21
N GLY A 342 -17.54 9.82 4.84
CA GLY A 342 -16.13 10.04 5.17
C GLY A 342 -15.71 9.40 6.49
N HIS A 343 -14.42 9.06 6.61
CA HIS A 343 -13.89 8.38 7.80
C HIS A 343 -13.79 9.28 9.05
N LEU A 344 -14.10 10.57 8.94
CA LEU A 344 -14.04 11.59 9.99
C LEU A 344 -15.39 12.27 10.24
N TYR A 345 -16.51 11.62 9.92
CA TYR A 345 -17.87 12.17 10.03
C TYR A 345 -18.34 12.51 11.46
N SER A 346 -17.51 12.34 12.50
CA SER A 346 -17.79 12.72 13.89
C SER A 346 -17.79 14.24 14.16
N THR A 347 -17.60 15.07 13.13
CA THR A 347 -17.68 16.54 13.19
C THR A 347 -19.09 17.10 13.13
N SER A 348 -19.26 18.39 13.50
CA SER A 348 -20.55 19.10 13.46
C SER A 348 -21.27 18.99 12.10
N PRO A 349 -22.61 18.84 12.05
CA PRO A 349 -23.38 18.87 10.81
C PRO A 349 -23.12 20.09 9.93
N SER A 350 -22.79 21.25 10.51
CA SER A 350 -22.40 22.46 9.77
C SER A 350 -21.12 22.25 8.93
N ILE A 351 -20.13 21.55 9.49
CA ILE A 351 -18.86 21.22 8.82
C ILE A 351 -19.11 20.22 7.68
N SER A 352 -20.01 19.25 7.89
CA SER A 352 -20.38 18.26 6.86
C SER A 352 -21.09 18.92 5.67
N VAL A 353 -21.99 19.87 5.93
CA VAL A 353 -22.70 20.66 4.89
C VAL A 353 -21.72 21.55 4.10
N ASP A 354 -20.81 22.25 4.78
CA ASP A 354 -19.81 23.09 4.11
C ASP A 354 -18.82 22.26 3.28
N SER A 355 -18.32 21.17 3.85
CA SER A 355 -17.42 20.22 3.17
C SER A 355 -18.06 19.63 1.91
N PHE A 356 -19.33 19.27 1.96
CA PHE A 356 -20.07 18.82 0.78
C PHE A 356 -20.18 19.91 -0.30
N LYS A 357 -20.50 21.15 0.08
CA LYS A 357 -20.55 22.29 -0.86
C LYS A 357 -19.20 22.53 -1.54
N LYS A 358 -18.10 22.49 -0.78
CA LYS A 358 -16.74 22.64 -1.33
C LYS A 358 -16.37 21.49 -2.27
N CYS A 359 -16.65 20.24 -1.93
CA CYS A 359 -16.48 19.10 -2.84
C CYS A 359 -17.29 19.25 -4.14
N ALA A 360 -18.57 19.67 -4.05
CA ALA A 360 -19.46 19.83 -5.20
C ALA A 360 -19.00 20.97 -6.14
N SER A 361 -18.55 22.09 -5.56
CA SER A 361 -17.97 23.23 -6.30
C SER A 361 -16.70 22.80 -7.04
N ALA A 362 -15.75 22.18 -6.34
CA ALA A 362 -14.49 21.72 -6.93
C ALA A 362 -14.69 20.65 -8.04
N ALA A 363 -15.65 19.73 -7.87
CA ALA A 363 -15.98 18.74 -8.91
C ALA A 363 -16.63 19.40 -10.15
N THR A 364 -17.39 20.47 -9.96
CA THR A 364 -17.96 21.28 -11.06
C THR A 364 -16.88 22.06 -11.79
N ASN A 365 -15.94 22.68 -11.06
CA ASN A 365 -14.79 23.38 -11.64
C ASN A 365 -13.92 22.46 -12.48
N ILE A 366 -13.64 21.23 -12.00
CA ILE A 366 -12.94 20.21 -12.78
C ILE A 366 -13.72 19.88 -14.06
N SER A 367 -15.05 19.70 -13.98
CA SER A 367 -15.88 19.40 -15.17
C SER A 367 -15.82 20.52 -16.21
N ASN A 368 -15.88 21.78 -15.78
CA ASN A 368 -15.77 22.94 -16.66
C ASN A 368 -14.36 23.04 -17.29
N LEU A 369 -13.30 22.77 -16.50
CA LEU A 369 -11.93 22.70 -16.98
C LEU A 369 -11.74 21.59 -18.02
N LEU A 370 -12.40 20.43 -17.86
CA LEU A 370 -12.37 19.33 -18.83
C LEU A 370 -13.02 19.70 -20.17
N ARG A 371 -14.18 20.37 -20.16
CA ARG A 371 -14.83 20.89 -21.40
C ARG A 371 -13.93 21.92 -22.09
N ALA A 372 -13.42 22.88 -21.34
CA ALA A 372 -12.52 23.91 -21.86
C ALA A 372 -11.20 23.31 -22.40
N TYR A 373 -10.65 22.27 -21.75
CA TYR A 373 -9.49 21.52 -22.25
C TYR A 373 -9.81 20.82 -23.57
N HIS A 374 -10.95 20.14 -23.69
CA HIS A 374 -11.33 19.42 -24.92
C HIS A 374 -11.45 20.36 -26.14
N ARG A 375 -11.96 21.58 -25.93
CA ARG A 375 -12.04 22.61 -26.98
C ARG A 375 -10.67 23.09 -27.47
N ALA A 376 -9.64 23.02 -26.62
CA ALA A 376 -8.29 23.47 -26.95
C ALA A 376 -7.33 22.35 -27.40
N PHE A 377 -7.44 21.16 -26.80
CA PHE A 377 -6.46 20.07 -26.91
C PHE A 377 -7.13 18.68 -26.91
N SER A 378 -6.44 17.68 -27.46
CA SER A 378 -6.98 16.31 -27.52
C SER A 378 -7.01 15.65 -26.13
N ILE A 379 -8.21 15.24 -25.68
CA ILE A 379 -8.41 14.53 -24.41
C ILE A 379 -7.71 13.17 -24.40
N ARG A 380 -7.69 12.44 -25.53
CA ARG A 380 -6.83 11.27 -25.75
C ARG A 380 -5.36 11.50 -25.36
N ARG A 381 -4.87 12.73 -25.47
CA ARG A 381 -3.49 13.15 -25.14
C ARG A 381 -3.39 13.93 -23.83
N ALA A 382 -4.42 14.02 -22.99
CA ALA A 382 -4.35 14.76 -21.73
C ALA A 382 -3.28 14.18 -20.75
N PRO A 383 -2.64 15.01 -19.90
CA PRO A 383 -1.78 14.54 -18.81
C PRO A 383 -2.52 13.63 -17.83
N TYR A 384 -1.83 12.69 -17.18
CA TYR A 384 -2.45 11.77 -16.22
C TYR A 384 -3.04 12.49 -14.98
N LEU A 385 -2.56 13.71 -14.71
CA LEU A 385 -3.08 14.64 -13.70
C LEU A 385 -4.55 14.97 -13.93
N ILE A 386 -4.92 15.21 -15.19
CA ILE A 386 -6.32 15.44 -15.61
C ILE A 386 -7.16 14.17 -15.42
N SER A 387 -6.60 12.99 -15.71
CA SER A 387 -7.29 11.70 -15.50
C SER A 387 -7.69 11.47 -14.04
N TYR A 388 -6.85 11.86 -13.08
CA TYR A 388 -7.15 11.73 -11.65
C TYR A 388 -8.13 12.78 -11.14
N ALA A 389 -7.98 14.04 -11.58
CA ALA A 389 -8.98 15.08 -11.30
C ALA A 389 -10.38 14.63 -11.76
N THR A 390 -10.46 14.07 -12.97
CA THR A 390 -11.68 13.45 -13.52
C THR A 390 -12.21 12.33 -12.62
N TYR A 391 -11.34 11.46 -12.09
CA TYR A 391 -11.71 10.40 -11.14
C TYR A 391 -12.31 10.95 -9.84
N VAL A 392 -11.62 11.85 -9.14
CA VAL A 392 -12.13 12.37 -7.86
C VAL A 392 -13.44 13.15 -8.07
N ALA A 393 -13.53 13.99 -9.10
CA ALA A 393 -14.74 14.71 -9.47
C ALA A 393 -15.91 13.76 -9.78
N ALA A 394 -15.70 12.73 -10.61
CA ALA A 394 -16.73 11.76 -10.97
C ALA A 394 -17.31 11.03 -9.75
N THR A 395 -16.49 10.70 -8.74
CA THR A 395 -16.99 10.04 -7.51
C THR A 395 -17.89 10.95 -6.66
N VAL A 396 -17.72 12.28 -6.75
CA VAL A 396 -18.61 13.28 -6.12
C VAL A 396 -19.87 13.46 -6.97
N LEU A 397 -19.70 13.71 -8.27
CA LEU A 397 -20.80 13.95 -9.21
C LEU A 397 -21.78 12.78 -9.30
N THR A 398 -21.31 11.53 -9.22
CA THR A 398 -22.17 10.34 -9.18
C THR A 398 -23.13 10.36 -7.99
N ARG A 399 -22.67 10.82 -6.82
CA ARG A 399 -23.51 10.92 -5.61
C ARG A 399 -24.53 12.06 -5.72
N ILE A 400 -24.13 13.18 -6.33
CA ILE A 400 -25.05 14.31 -6.58
C ILE A 400 -26.11 13.89 -7.61
N ALA A 401 -25.71 13.20 -8.70
CA ALA A 401 -26.61 12.71 -9.73
C ALA A 401 -27.68 11.76 -9.16
N ALA A 402 -27.32 10.85 -8.26
CA ALA A 402 -28.24 9.88 -7.63
C ALA A 402 -29.46 10.49 -6.91
N ARG A 403 -29.46 11.80 -6.63
CA ARG A 403 -30.58 12.52 -5.98
C ARG A 403 -31.10 13.70 -6.78
N ARG A 404 -30.75 13.78 -8.06
CA ARG A 404 -31.23 14.80 -8.99
C ARG A 404 -31.91 14.14 -10.18
N ARG A 405 -32.73 14.90 -10.89
CA ARG A 405 -33.34 14.46 -12.15
C ARG A 405 -32.28 14.31 -13.25
N ASN A 406 -32.54 13.48 -14.26
CA ASN A 406 -31.59 13.15 -15.32
C ASN A 406 -31.18 14.36 -16.18
N ASP A 407 -31.98 15.44 -16.18
CA ASP A 407 -31.72 16.73 -16.84
C ASP A 407 -30.83 17.69 -16.03
N SER A 408 -30.35 17.28 -14.85
CA SER A 408 -29.56 18.14 -13.98
C SER A 408 -28.11 18.34 -14.45
N THR A 409 -27.55 19.49 -14.10
CA THR A 409 -26.12 19.83 -14.31
C THR A 409 -25.16 18.78 -13.74
N ALA A 410 -25.53 18.08 -12.67
CA ALA A 410 -24.76 16.97 -12.10
C ALA A 410 -24.66 15.76 -13.05
N HIS A 411 -25.73 15.41 -13.77
CA HIS A 411 -25.71 14.36 -14.79
C HIS A 411 -24.86 14.80 -16.00
N ALA A 412 -25.01 16.04 -16.46
CA ALA A 412 -24.20 16.58 -17.55
C ALA A 412 -22.69 16.61 -17.21
N ASN A 413 -22.33 17.01 -15.99
CA ASN A 413 -20.95 16.99 -15.50
C ASN A 413 -20.41 15.54 -15.37
N LEU A 414 -21.23 14.59 -14.90
CA LEU A 414 -20.84 13.18 -14.85
C LEU A 414 -20.64 12.58 -16.25
N ALA A 415 -21.51 12.91 -17.22
CA ALA A 415 -21.37 12.50 -18.61
C ALA A 415 -20.06 13.01 -19.22
N THR A 416 -19.71 14.28 -18.98
CA THR A 416 -18.40 14.85 -19.35
C THR A 416 -17.24 14.02 -18.78
N CYS A 417 -17.26 13.64 -17.49
CA CYS A 417 -16.21 12.80 -16.90
C CYS A 417 -16.12 11.40 -17.54
N LEU A 418 -17.26 10.77 -17.87
CA LEU A 418 -17.28 9.46 -18.52
C LEU A 418 -16.75 9.53 -19.96
N ALA A 419 -17.08 10.59 -20.71
CA ALA A 419 -16.54 10.84 -22.05
C ALA A 419 -15.00 11.01 -22.00
N VAL A 420 -14.49 11.75 -21.02
CA VAL A 420 -13.04 11.90 -20.79
C VAL A 420 -12.36 10.56 -20.51
N PHE A 421 -12.98 9.68 -19.70
CA PHE A 421 -12.43 8.35 -19.50
C PHE A 421 -12.40 7.51 -20.78
N ASN A 422 -13.46 7.59 -21.60
CA ASN A 422 -13.58 6.84 -22.84
C ASN A 422 -12.51 7.21 -23.88
N GLU A 423 -12.10 8.48 -23.96
CA GLU A 423 -10.98 8.92 -24.82
C GLU A 423 -9.61 8.64 -24.20
N ASN A 424 -9.41 8.98 -22.92
CA ASN A 424 -8.07 8.99 -22.32
C ASN A 424 -7.53 7.57 -22.05
N GLN A 425 -8.41 6.56 -21.97
CA GLN A 425 -8.02 5.15 -21.76
C GLN A 425 -7.18 4.50 -22.87
N GLU A 426 -7.15 5.07 -24.08
CA GLU A 426 -6.28 4.56 -25.16
C GLU A 426 -4.80 4.74 -24.81
N THR A 427 -4.44 5.92 -24.30
CA THR A 427 -3.07 6.23 -23.91
C THR A 427 -2.83 5.86 -22.45
N ASN A 428 -3.77 6.12 -21.54
CA ASN A 428 -3.61 5.88 -20.11
C ASN A 428 -4.44 4.67 -19.63
N SER A 429 -3.82 3.49 -19.60
CA SER A 429 -4.50 2.23 -19.20
C SER A 429 -5.13 2.28 -17.81
N ALA A 430 -4.57 3.07 -16.88
CA ALA A 430 -5.06 3.22 -15.52
C ALA A 430 -6.48 3.81 -15.45
N VAL A 431 -6.87 4.58 -16.47
CA VAL A 431 -8.21 5.18 -16.62
C VAL A 431 -9.30 4.13 -16.70
N LYS A 432 -9.03 2.97 -17.32
CA LYS A 432 -9.99 1.87 -17.40
C LYS A 432 -10.45 1.40 -16.01
N LYS A 433 -9.51 1.36 -15.05
CA LYS A 433 -9.83 1.02 -13.66
C LYS A 433 -10.63 2.12 -12.97
N ALA A 434 -10.32 3.40 -13.21
CA ALA A 434 -11.08 4.52 -12.67
C ALA A 434 -12.53 4.54 -13.20
N ALA A 435 -12.71 4.35 -14.51
CA ALA A 435 -14.02 4.25 -15.16
C ALA A 435 -14.86 3.11 -14.57
N ASN A 436 -14.29 1.90 -14.43
CA ASN A 436 -14.98 0.75 -13.85
C ASN A 436 -15.43 0.99 -12.39
N ILE A 437 -14.64 1.72 -11.59
CA ILE A 437 -15.01 2.09 -10.20
C ILE A 437 -16.20 3.06 -10.21
N VAL A 438 -16.18 4.08 -11.07
CA VAL A 438 -17.26 5.07 -11.19
C VAL A 438 -18.54 4.41 -11.72
N GLN A 439 -18.46 3.56 -12.75
CA GLN A 439 -19.60 2.80 -13.27
C GLN A 439 -20.18 1.83 -12.24
N GLY A 440 -19.32 1.19 -11.43
CA GLY A 440 -19.76 0.36 -10.30
C GLY A 440 -20.54 1.17 -9.25
N LEU A 441 -20.08 2.39 -8.94
CA LEU A 441 -20.78 3.32 -8.06
C LEU A 441 -22.12 3.80 -8.66
N MET A 442 -22.15 4.17 -9.94
CA MET A 442 -23.38 4.53 -10.66
C MET A 442 -24.42 3.41 -10.57
N LYS A 443 -24.01 2.16 -10.84
CA LYS A 443 -24.87 0.98 -10.73
C LYS A 443 -25.38 0.74 -9.31
N LYS A 444 -24.55 0.98 -8.29
CA LYS A 444 -24.95 0.86 -6.87
C LYS A 444 -25.99 1.92 -6.48
N LEU A 445 -25.85 3.13 -7.00
CA LEU A 445 -26.70 4.28 -6.67
C LEU A 445 -27.87 4.50 -7.65
N GLY A 446 -28.09 3.61 -8.62
CA GLY A 446 -29.19 3.71 -9.58
C GLY A 446 -29.06 4.83 -10.62
N VAL A 447 -27.85 5.38 -10.82
CA VAL A 447 -27.61 6.47 -11.79
C VAL A 447 -27.49 5.90 -13.19
N ILE A 448 -28.35 6.35 -14.09
CA ILE A 448 -28.35 5.99 -15.51
C ILE A 448 -27.99 7.23 -16.34
N ILE A 449 -27.08 7.08 -17.29
CA ILE A 449 -26.76 8.08 -18.31
C ILE A 449 -26.93 7.38 -19.65
N ASP A 450 -28.02 7.72 -20.35
CA ASP A 450 -28.46 7.01 -21.55
C ASP A 450 -27.58 7.24 -22.78
N ASN A 451 -26.71 8.27 -22.76
CA ASN A 451 -25.77 8.55 -23.83
C ASN A 451 -24.44 9.11 -23.29
N VAL A 452 -23.34 8.36 -23.44
CA VAL A 452 -21.97 8.84 -23.19
C VAL A 452 -21.31 9.12 -24.55
N SER A 453 -21.91 10.05 -25.29
CA SER A 453 -21.40 10.53 -26.58
C SER A 453 -20.37 11.64 -26.37
N LEU A 454 -19.60 11.96 -27.43
CA LEU A 454 -18.67 13.10 -27.43
C LEU A 454 -19.38 14.45 -27.24
N GLU A 455 -20.68 14.53 -27.58
CA GLU A 455 -21.55 15.68 -27.37
C GLU A 455 -21.56 16.12 -25.89
N ALA A 456 -21.34 15.21 -24.94
CA ALA A 456 -21.20 15.53 -23.51
C ALA A 456 -19.97 16.39 -23.15
N LEU A 457 -19.03 16.59 -24.08
CA LEU A 457 -17.91 17.53 -23.99
C LEU A 457 -18.25 18.89 -24.63
N GLU A 458 -19.29 18.94 -25.45
CA GLU A 458 -19.76 20.12 -26.19
C GLU A 458 -20.91 20.86 -25.47
N ILE A 459 -21.73 20.15 -24.67
CA ILE A 459 -22.82 20.73 -23.88
C ILE A 459 -22.31 21.85 -22.95
N ASP A 460 -22.70 23.09 -23.26
CA ASP A 460 -22.73 24.18 -22.27
C ASP A 460 -23.97 24.00 -21.35
N PRO A 461 -23.85 24.25 -20.04
CA PRO A 461 -24.99 24.18 -19.13
C PRO A 461 -26.03 25.27 -19.47
N PRO A 462 -27.34 24.98 -19.31
CA PRO A 462 -28.39 25.94 -19.64
C PRO A 462 -28.32 27.18 -18.73
N ILE A 463 -27.98 28.33 -19.32
CA ILE A 463 -28.00 29.63 -18.64
C ILE A 463 -29.45 30.03 -18.38
N ARG A 464 -29.95 29.75 -17.17
CA ARG A 464 -31.21 30.34 -16.68
C ARG A 464 -30.96 31.74 -16.12
N CYS A 465 -30.99 32.75 -16.99
CA CYS A 465 -31.30 34.11 -16.56
C CYS A 465 -32.76 34.17 -16.08
N SER A 466 -32.96 34.30 -14.77
CA SER A 466 -34.30 34.50 -14.20
C SER A 466 -34.72 35.97 -14.24
N GLU A 467 -35.03 36.48 -15.44
CA GLU A 467 -35.90 37.64 -15.56
C GLU A 467 -37.35 37.21 -15.32
N ARG A 468 -37.79 37.30 -14.06
CA ARG A 468 -39.18 37.60 -13.69
C ARG A 468 -39.32 37.85 -12.19
N ASP A 469 -39.72 39.09 -11.89
CA ASP A 469 -40.50 39.57 -10.74
C ASP A 469 -39.85 40.66 -9.88
N LEU A 470 -39.65 41.82 -10.52
CA LEU A 470 -40.01 43.09 -9.90
C LEU A 470 -40.90 43.87 -10.88
N GLN A 471 -42.18 44.01 -10.53
CA GLN A 471 -43.02 45.06 -11.11
C GLN A 471 -42.47 46.42 -10.68
N PRO A 472 -42.43 47.39 -11.62
CA PRO A 472 -43.06 48.67 -11.31
C PRO A 472 -44.21 48.96 -12.28
N SER A 473 -45.35 49.30 -11.69
CA SER A 473 -46.43 50.15 -12.24
C SER A 473 -46.34 50.58 -13.72
N HIS A 474 -47.35 50.18 -14.50
CA HIS A 474 -47.70 50.91 -15.73
C HIS A 474 -48.06 52.37 -15.41
N GLY A 475 -47.28 53.29 -15.99
CA GLY A 475 -47.64 54.66 -16.31
C GLY A 475 -47.02 54.98 -17.68
N ALA A 476 -47.80 55.58 -18.58
CA ALA A 476 -47.47 55.83 -20.00
C ALA A 476 -46.15 56.64 -20.20
N THR A 477 -45.48 56.70 -21.37
CA THR A 477 -45.93 56.79 -22.79
C THR A 477 -44.77 56.48 -23.78
N GLU A 478 -45.12 55.96 -24.97
CA GLU A 478 -44.63 56.28 -26.36
C GLU A 478 -43.12 56.41 -26.77
N GLY A 479 -42.82 55.97 -28.01
CA GLY A 479 -41.65 56.34 -28.84
C GLY A 479 -40.47 55.35 -28.80
N ASP A 480 -40.20 54.45 -29.77
CA ASP A 480 -39.98 54.53 -31.24
C ASP A 480 -38.49 54.72 -31.66
N ALA A 481 -38.06 53.92 -32.65
CA ALA A 481 -36.73 53.84 -33.31
C ALA A 481 -35.48 53.64 -32.39
N GLY A 482 -34.38 52.99 -32.78
CA GLY A 482 -33.96 52.41 -34.07
C GLY A 482 -32.47 52.70 -34.34
N VAL A 483 -31.80 51.84 -35.12
CA VAL A 483 -30.48 52.04 -35.79
C VAL A 483 -29.17 51.77 -35.00
N GLN A 484 -28.52 50.67 -35.42
CA GLN A 484 -27.10 50.41 -35.79
C GLN A 484 -25.89 51.05 -35.05
N ALA A 485 -24.80 50.28 -35.05
CA ALA A 485 -23.50 50.57 -34.45
C ALA A 485 -22.51 51.33 -35.35
N SER A 486 -21.52 51.99 -34.74
CA SER A 486 -20.22 52.26 -35.35
C SER A 486 -19.07 52.46 -34.33
N SER A 487 -18.00 51.67 -34.54
CA SER A 487 -16.56 51.97 -34.36
C SER A 487 -16.03 53.13 -33.47
N GLY A 488 -14.91 52.86 -32.76
CA GLY A 488 -13.73 53.74 -32.85
C GLY A 488 -12.86 53.91 -31.59
N ASN A 489 -11.57 53.57 -31.72
CA ASN A 489 -10.36 54.12 -31.06
C ASN A 489 -10.24 54.12 -29.51
N GLU A 490 -9.25 53.44 -28.93
CA GLU A 490 -7.83 53.87 -28.72
C GLU A 490 -7.66 55.02 -27.71
N ILE A 491 -6.78 54.82 -26.70
CA ILE A 491 -5.61 55.68 -26.40
C ILE A 491 -4.74 55.06 -25.28
N GLN A 492 -3.45 55.40 -25.30
CA GLN A 492 -2.36 54.85 -24.49
C GLN A 492 -2.10 55.61 -23.16
N ASN A 493 -1.24 55.01 -22.31
CA ASN A 493 -0.27 55.66 -21.40
C ASN A 493 -0.81 56.46 -20.17
N SER A 494 -0.03 56.73 -19.12
CA SER A 494 1.06 56.00 -18.42
C SER A 494 1.56 56.82 -17.21
N LEU A 495 1.83 56.15 -16.06
CA LEU A 495 2.86 56.52 -15.04
C LEU A 495 2.72 57.77 -14.12
N ALA A 496 3.41 57.64 -12.96
CA ALA A 496 3.79 58.60 -11.89
C ALA A 496 2.84 58.71 -10.68
N ILE A 497 3.12 58.12 -9.50
CA ILE A 497 4.16 58.40 -8.47
C ILE A 497 3.87 59.67 -7.63
N GLY A 498 3.64 59.49 -6.31
CA GLY A 498 3.61 60.56 -5.30
C GLY A 498 3.17 60.07 -3.90
N ASN A 499 4.02 60.23 -2.88
CA ASN A 499 3.84 59.71 -1.50
C ASN A 499 3.32 60.78 -0.51
N VAL A 500 3.14 60.38 0.77
CA VAL A 500 3.00 61.21 2.02
C VAL A 500 1.56 61.71 2.27
N THR A 501 0.87 61.57 3.43
CA THR A 501 1.05 60.92 4.77
C THR A 501 -0.33 60.80 5.45
N GLY A 502 -0.51 59.91 6.44
CA GLY A 502 -1.60 60.05 7.43
C GLY A 502 -1.99 58.77 8.18
N LEU A 503 -2.06 58.83 9.52
CA LEU A 503 -2.42 57.71 10.39
C LEU A 503 -3.93 57.67 10.73
N SER A 504 -4.40 56.47 11.08
CA SER A 504 -5.62 56.14 11.85
C SER A 504 -7.00 56.53 11.27
N ASN A 505 -7.79 55.52 10.86
CA ASN A 505 -8.77 54.90 11.78
C ASN A 505 -9.47 53.67 11.16
N ASN A 506 -9.89 52.74 12.03
CA ASN A 506 -10.60 51.51 11.66
C ASN A 506 -11.95 51.79 10.98
N LYS A 507 -12.13 51.26 9.76
CA LYS A 507 -13.40 50.70 9.29
C LYS A 507 -13.13 49.48 8.41
N SER A 508 -13.85 48.39 8.68
CA SER A 508 -13.90 47.20 7.83
C SER A 508 -14.42 47.55 6.44
N LEU A 509 -13.73 47.10 5.40
CA LEU A 509 -14.17 47.17 4.01
C LEU A 509 -14.59 45.78 3.54
N ASP A 510 -15.75 45.70 2.90
CA ASP A 510 -16.40 44.45 2.53
C ASP A 510 -15.62 43.65 1.47
N HIS A 511 -15.60 42.33 1.64
CA HIS A 511 -15.17 41.42 0.58
C HIS A 511 -16.18 41.44 -0.59
N PRO A 512 -15.73 41.25 -1.84
CA PRO A 512 -16.63 41.07 -2.96
C PRO A 512 -17.46 39.79 -2.76
N THR A 513 -18.75 39.95 -2.55
CA THR A 513 -19.68 38.84 -2.37
C THR A 513 -19.76 38.02 -3.65
N THR A 514 -19.35 36.76 -3.55
CA THR A 514 -19.65 35.75 -4.55
C THR A 514 -21.16 35.67 -4.73
N SER A 515 -21.60 35.63 -6.00
CA SER A 515 -23.02 35.50 -6.34
C SER A 515 -23.64 34.30 -5.64
N SER A 516 -24.66 34.54 -4.81
CA SER A 516 -25.43 33.48 -4.15
C SER A 516 -25.91 32.45 -5.19
N PRO A 517 -25.75 31.14 -4.93
CA PRO A 517 -26.30 30.14 -5.82
C PRO A 517 -27.83 30.27 -5.85
N GLY A 518 -28.40 30.28 -7.05
CA GLY A 518 -29.85 30.27 -7.27
C GLY A 518 -30.54 29.07 -6.63
N SER A 519 -31.87 29.09 -6.65
CA SER A 519 -32.81 28.29 -5.86
C SER A 519 -32.83 26.76 -6.09
N ASP A 520 -31.75 26.16 -6.60
CA ASP A 520 -31.64 24.72 -6.88
C ASP A 520 -31.30 23.85 -5.66
N TRP A 521 -31.23 24.39 -4.44
CA TRP A 521 -30.79 23.68 -3.22
C TRP A 521 -31.92 23.32 -2.23
N VAL A 522 -33.12 23.03 -2.75
CA VAL A 522 -34.33 22.77 -1.94
C VAL A 522 -34.24 21.50 -1.06
N ASP A 523 -33.35 20.56 -1.40
CA ASP A 523 -33.24 19.25 -0.71
C ASP A 523 -31.81 18.91 -0.27
N ILE A 524 -31.14 19.82 0.47
CA ILE A 524 -29.83 19.52 1.07
C ILE A 524 -29.96 18.35 2.07
N ASP A 525 -31.01 18.32 2.87
CA ASP A 525 -31.19 17.27 3.90
C ASP A 525 -31.53 15.91 3.30
N GLY A 526 -32.32 15.81 2.22
CA GLY A 526 -32.53 14.55 1.49
C GLY A 526 -31.30 14.12 0.69
N ILE A 527 -30.50 15.07 0.19
CA ILE A 527 -29.16 14.78 -0.35
C ILE A 527 -28.20 14.32 0.75
N ILE A 528 -28.38 14.70 2.03
CA ILE A 528 -27.59 14.20 3.17
C ILE A 528 -28.12 12.84 3.66
N GLN A 529 -29.44 12.66 3.79
CA GLN A 529 -30.06 11.37 4.13
C GLN A 529 -29.88 10.31 3.04
N SER A 530 -29.64 10.74 1.81
CA SER A 530 -29.22 9.88 0.70
C SER A 530 -28.01 9.01 1.03
N PHE A 531 -27.04 9.56 1.75
CA PHE A 531 -25.85 8.85 2.20
C PHE A 531 -26.19 7.80 3.28
N LEU A 532 -27.27 7.99 4.05
CA LEU A 532 -27.71 7.06 5.10
C LEU A 532 -28.34 5.76 4.55
N GLN A 533 -28.90 5.79 3.33
CA GLN A 533 -29.63 4.65 2.76
C GLN A 533 -28.74 3.51 2.22
N GLU A 534 -27.42 3.68 2.13
CA GLU A 534 -26.50 2.61 1.70
C GLU A 534 -26.44 1.42 2.67
N ASN A 535 -26.84 1.60 3.94
CA ASN A 535 -26.76 0.55 4.97
C ASN A 535 -28.07 -0.21 5.23
N SER A 536 -29.21 0.23 4.69
CA SER A 536 -30.53 -0.35 5.02
C SER A 536 -31.12 -1.29 3.96
N SER A 537 -30.53 -1.36 2.76
CA SER A 537 -31.12 -2.00 1.58
C SER A 537 -30.61 -3.43 1.28
N ARG A 538 -30.16 -4.17 2.30
CA ARG A 538 -29.76 -5.59 2.19
C ARG A 538 -30.47 -6.57 3.14
N GLY A 539 -31.55 -6.12 3.81
CA GLY A 539 -32.20 -6.87 4.88
C GLY A 539 -33.73 -6.93 4.85
N ALA A 540 -34.38 -6.94 3.67
CA ALA A 540 -35.80 -7.31 3.55
C ALA A 540 -36.16 -7.71 2.11
N ARG A 541 -36.47 -8.99 1.87
CA ARG A 541 -37.41 -9.38 0.81
C ARG A 541 -38.77 -9.58 1.47
N LEU A 542 -39.68 -8.63 1.27
CA LEU A 542 -41.08 -8.88 1.57
C LEU A 542 -41.63 -9.88 0.55
N VAL A 543 -42.35 -10.88 1.05
CA VAL A 543 -43.16 -11.79 0.25
C VAL A 543 -44.57 -11.22 0.28
N GLU A 544 -45.10 -10.84 -0.88
CA GLU A 544 -46.51 -10.50 -1.03
C GLU A 544 -47.22 -11.57 -1.86
N TYR A 545 -48.31 -12.08 -1.29
CA TYR A 545 -49.33 -12.86 -2.00
C TYR A 545 -50.48 -11.89 -2.33
N GLU A 546 -51.02 -11.95 -3.54
CA GLU A 546 -52.39 -11.53 -3.79
C GLU A 546 -53.19 -12.58 -4.56
N THR A 547 -54.51 -12.45 -4.48
CA THR A 547 -55.48 -13.53 -4.65
C THR A 547 -56.33 -13.39 -5.91
N ASN A 548 -56.90 -14.52 -6.34
CA ASN A 548 -57.95 -14.69 -7.37
C ASN A 548 -57.53 -14.62 -8.85
N GLY A 549 -57.74 -15.73 -9.58
CA GLY A 549 -58.13 -15.63 -11.01
C GLY A 549 -57.45 -16.52 -12.05
N THR A 550 -57.48 -17.86 -11.89
CA THR A 550 -57.25 -18.90 -12.94
C THR A 550 -55.88 -18.96 -13.65
N PRO A 551 -55.19 -20.12 -13.65
CA PRO A 551 -53.96 -20.34 -14.41
C PRO A 551 -54.23 -20.81 -15.86
N THR A 552 -53.67 -20.13 -16.86
CA THR A 552 -53.58 -20.66 -18.22
C THR A 552 -52.36 -21.57 -18.37
N GLN A 553 -52.59 -22.86 -18.58
CA GLN A 553 -51.55 -23.86 -18.80
C GLN A 553 -51.25 -24.09 -20.29
N LEU A 554 -49.95 -24.18 -20.60
CA LEU A 554 -49.35 -25.15 -21.55
C LEU A 554 -49.53 -24.86 -23.08
N PRO A 555 -48.59 -25.29 -23.96
CA PRO A 555 -48.02 -26.64 -24.03
C PRO A 555 -46.50 -26.81 -23.81
N ARG A 556 -46.15 -28.05 -23.44
CA ARG A 556 -44.81 -28.62 -23.27
C ARG A 556 -44.24 -29.12 -24.61
N THR A 557 -42.94 -28.86 -24.87
CA THR A 557 -41.95 -29.78 -25.50
C THR A 557 -42.22 -30.25 -26.96
N PRO A 558 -41.39 -31.12 -27.61
CA PRO A 558 -39.95 -31.47 -27.46
C PRO A 558 -39.15 -31.47 -28.82
N TRP A 559 -37.89 -31.99 -28.78
CA TRP A 559 -37.05 -32.50 -29.91
C TRP A 559 -36.32 -31.48 -30.82
N MET A 560 -35.14 -31.76 -31.42
CA MET A 560 -33.93 -32.58 -31.07
C MET A 560 -32.83 -32.33 -32.16
N PRO A 561 -31.63 -32.98 -32.16
CA PRO A 561 -30.46 -32.54 -32.93
C PRO A 561 -30.19 -33.34 -34.21
N LEU A 562 -29.13 -32.94 -34.94
CA LEU A 562 -28.46 -33.67 -36.02
C LEU A 562 -26.94 -33.37 -35.92
N HIS A 563 -25.97 -34.25 -36.20
CA HIS A 563 -26.00 -35.62 -36.75
C HIS A 563 -24.77 -36.43 -36.28
N GLN A 564 -24.87 -37.76 -36.26
CA GLN A 564 -23.73 -38.70 -36.25
C GLN A 564 -24.09 -39.99 -37.04
N GLY A 565 -23.08 -40.71 -37.53
CA GLY A 565 -23.12 -42.10 -38.03
C GLY A 565 -22.51 -42.30 -39.43
N ASP A 566 -21.93 -43.44 -39.83
CA ASP A 566 -21.47 -44.67 -39.11
C ASP A 566 -20.61 -45.53 -40.10
N ILE A 567 -19.43 -46.09 -39.74
CA ILE A 567 -19.11 -47.49 -39.29
C ILE A 567 -19.21 -48.56 -40.43
N PRO A 568 -18.23 -49.49 -40.68
CA PRO A 568 -17.84 -50.57 -39.74
C PRO A 568 -16.39 -51.16 -39.69
N ALA A 569 -15.97 -51.48 -38.44
CA ALA A 569 -15.33 -52.70 -37.88
C ALA A 569 -14.20 -53.51 -38.62
N SER A 570 -13.11 -53.85 -37.90
CA SER A 570 -13.01 -55.12 -37.08
C SER A 570 -11.57 -55.64 -36.74
N VAL A 571 -11.50 -56.45 -35.67
CA VAL A 571 -10.48 -57.47 -35.26
C VAL A 571 -9.16 -57.06 -34.54
N MET A 572 -8.84 -57.88 -33.52
CA MET A 572 -7.69 -57.89 -32.61
C MET A 572 -6.34 -58.32 -33.25
N MET A 573 -5.23 -57.99 -32.57
CA MET A 573 -4.30 -59.04 -32.08
C MET A 573 -3.38 -58.52 -30.96
N ASP A 574 -3.37 -59.22 -29.82
CA ASP A 574 -2.30 -59.20 -28.83
C ASP A 574 -1.14 -60.09 -29.29
N ASN A 575 0.11 -59.77 -28.90
CA ASN A 575 0.97 -60.76 -28.24
C ASN A 575 2.24 -60.21 -27.59
N ALA A 576 2.56 -60.84 -26.46
CA ALA A 576 3.45 -60.42 -25.39
C ALA A 576 4.92 -60.89 -25.50
N ARG A 577 5.81 -60.21 -24.75
CA ARG A 577 7.05 -60.71 -24.06
C ARG A 577 8.20 -61.22 -24.98
N THR A 578 9.47 -61.36 -24.56
CA THR A 578 10.12 -61.70 -23.25
C THR A 578 11.62 -61.24 -23.30
N VAL A 579 12.22 -60.57 -22.30
CA VAL A 579 13.07 -61.06 -21.16
C VAL A 579 14.54 -61.49 -21.46
N GLY A 580 15.50 -61.00 -20.64
CA GLY A 580 16.85 -61.58 -20.38
C GLY A 580 17.97 -60.52 -20.17
N ASN A 581 18.43 -60.21 -18.94
CA ASN A 581 19.53 -60.83 -18.15
C ASN A 581 20.98 -60.56 -18.66
N GLN A 582 22.06 -60.39 -17.87
CA GLN A 582 22.31 -60.08 -16.44
C GLN A 582 23.85 -59.91 -16.20
N ALA A 583 24.32 -59.01 -15.30
CA ALA A 583 25.60 -59.05 -14.51
C ALA A 583 27.01 -59.22 -15.22
N SER A 584 28.20 -58.97 -14.62
CA SER A 584 28.72 -58.01 -13.60
C SER A 584 30.29 -58.05 -13.44
N LEU A 585 30.90 -56.92 -12.99
CA LEU A 585 32.12 -56.75 -12.12
C LEU A 585 33.62 -57.00 -12.54
N ARG A 586 34.46 -55.96 -12.25
CA ARG A 586 35.88 -55.94 -11.70
C ARG A 586 37.10 -56.40 -12.55
N SER A 587 38.38 -55.99 -12.30
CA SER A 587 39.04 -54.81 -11.64
C SER A 587 40.59 -54.79 -11.86
N ASP A 588 41.28 -53.68 -11.49
CA ASP A 588 42.75 -53.54 -11.13
C ASP A 588 43.85 -53.60 -12.24
N ILE A 589 45.10 -53.04 -12.16
CA ILE A 589 45.74 -51.80 -11.57
C ILE A 589 47.22 -51.62 -12.13
N ASP A 590 47.80 -50.39 -12.10
CA ASP A 590 49.23 -49.90 -12.13
C ASP A 590 50.27 -49.99 -13.32
N VAL A 591 50.66 -48.80 -13.89
CA VAL A 591 51.94 -47.98 -13.71
C VAL A 591 53.37 -48.62 -13.97
N PRO A 592 54.53 -47.94 -14.32
CA PRO A 592 54.93 -46.52 -14.67
C PRO A 592 55.92 -46.24 -15.88
N ASN A 593 56.15 -44.93 -16.19
CA ASN A 593 57.41 -44.19 -16.56
C ASN A 593 58.19 -44.30 -17.92
N GLY A 594 58.68 -43.14 -18.41
CA GLY A 594 59.85 -42.96 -19.32
C GLY A 594 59.77 -41.77 -20.31
N ALA A 595 60.86 -41.01 -20.58
CA ALA A 595 60.84 -39.75 -21.38
C ALA A 595 62.06 -39.53 -22.32
N HIS A 596 62.00 -38.61 -23.31
CA HIS A 596 63.09 -37.66 -23.72
C HIS A 596 62.70 -36.64 -24.84
N ARG A 597 63.62 -35.71 -25.20
CA ARG A 597 63.46 -34.42 -25.97
C ARG A 597 63.74 -34.58 -27.51
N THR A 598 63.77 -33.59 -28.45
CA THR A 598 64.07 -32.12 -28.43
C THR A 598 63.73 -31.41 -29.77
N GLU A 599 63.42 -30.08 -29.76
CA GLU A 599 63.62 -29.02 -30.82
C GLU A 599 62.98 -29.19 -32.24
N THR A 600 62.73 -28.20 -33.15
CA THR A 600 62.58 -26.72 -33.27
C THR A 600 61.94 -26.41 -34.67
N ALA A 601 61.55 -25.20 -35.13
CA ALA A 601 60.85 -24.02 -34.58
C ALA A 601 60.56 -22.97 -35.72
N GLY A 602 59.50 -22.14 -35.63
CA GLY A 602 59.37 -20.87 -36.42
C GLY A 602 58.01 -20.53 -37.09
N GLY A 603 57.54 -19.26 -36.96
CA GLY A 603 56.68 -18.60 -37.97
C GLY A 603 55.23 -18.16 -37.62
N THR A 604 55.05 -17.21 -36.69
CA THR A 604 54.04 -16.10 -36.67
C THR A 604 52.83 -16.15 -37.67
N TYR A 605 51.54 -15.99 -37.30
CA TYR A 605 50.91 -15.00 -36.38
C TYR A 605 49.51 -15.47 -35.86
N GLN A 606 49.25 -15.22 -34.56
CA GLN A 606 47.96 -14.95 -33.87
C GLN A 606 46.67 -15.80 -34.09
N TRP A 607 45.93 -16.16 -33.03
CA TRP A 607 46.23 -16.75 -31.70
C TRP A 607 44.88 -17.18 -31.09
N GLN A 608 44.75 -18.42 -30.61
CA GLN A 608 43.54 -18.94 -29.93
C GLN A 608 43.71 -19.02 -28.40
N HIS A 609 42.57 -19.16 -27.71
CA HIS A 609 42.34 -19.26 -26.27
C HIS A 609 43.47 -19.73 -25.33
N GLY A 610 43.59 -18.99 -24.21
CA GLY A 610 43.75 -19.54 -22.87
C GLY A 610 45.08 -19.26 -22.16
N TRP A 611 45.03 -18.63 -20.97
CA TRP A 611 45.49 -19.17 -19.66
C TRP A 611 45.43 -18.07 -18.56
N ARG A 612 45.58 -18.52 -17.31
CA ARG A 612 45.51 -17.83 -15.99
C ARG A 612 46.10 -16.41 -15.88
N PRO A 613 45.76 -15.71 -14.77
CA PRO A 613 46.82 -15.22 -13.88
C PRO A 613 46.64 -15.63 -12.40
N THR A 614 47.68 -15.33 -11.60
CA THR A 614 47.88 -15.71 -10.19
C THR A 614 47.87 -14.51 -9.24
N ASN A 615 47.29 -14.71 -8.04
CA ASN A 615 47.59 -14.16 -6.71
C ASN A 615 47.98 -12.67 -6.46
N TRP A 616 47.22 -12.08 -5.52
CA TRP A 616 47.56 -11.12 -4.44
C TRP A 616 48.05 -9.69 -4.80
N GLU A 617 47.37 -8.58 -4.45
CA GLU A 617 47.05 -7.98 -3.12
C GLU A 617 48.28 -7.65 -2.22
N PRO A 618 48.27 -6.65 -1.28
CA PRO A 618 47.10 -6.03 -0.61
C PRO A 618 47.15 -4.50 -0.21
N THR A 619 46.06 -3.99 0.40
CA THR A 619 45.97 -2.97 1.51
C THR A 619 46.40 -1.49 1.30
N SER A 620 45.90 -0.48 2.05
CA SER A 620 44.91 -0.39 3.17
C SER A 620 44.41 1.07 3.39
N LEU A 621 43.47 1.22 4.33
CA LEU A 621 42.99 2.40 5.11
C LEU A 621 41.54 2.76 4.76
N GLU A 622 40.48 2.46 5.51
CA GLU A 622 40.17 2.27 6.95
C GLU A 622 39.04 3.25 7.34
N ASP A 623 38.09 2.68 8.09
CA ASP A 623 36.94 3.26 8.80
C ASP A 623 37.42 4.10 10.04
N PRO A 624 36.61 4.53 11.04
CA PRO A 624 35.13 4.65 11.14
C PRO A 624 34.62 5.94 11.82
N LEU A 625 33.29 6.11 11.89
CA LEU A 625 32.56 7.01 12.82
C LEU A 625 31.12 6.52 13.02
N PHE A 626 30.59 6.16 14.19
CA PHE A 626 31.20 5.70 15.46
C PHE A 626 30.13 4.85 16.19
N GLY A 627 30.53 3.72 16.79
CA GLY A 627 29.67 2.95 17.70
C GLY A 627 30.15 3.09 19.14
N LEU A 628 29.30 3.59 20.04
CA LEU A 628 29.62 3.72 21.46
C LEU A 628 29.33 2.42 22.21
N ASN A 629 30.27 1.97 23.03
CA ASN A 629 30.00 1.40 24.35
C ASN A 629 31.31 1.26 25.15
N GLY A 630 31.27 1.59 26.44
CA GLY A 630 32.39 1.40 27.36
C GLY A 630 31.91 0.89 28.71
N SER A 631 32.73 0.05 29.36
CA SER A 631 32.72 -0.33 30.79
C SER A 631 33.74 -1.47 31.02
N PRO A 632 34.27 -1.68 32.25
CA PRO A 632 34.80 -0.69 33.17
C PRO A 632 36.27 -0.99 33.58
N SER A 633 36.81 -0.14 34.45
CA SER A 633 38.20 -0.05 34.93
C SER A 633 38.91 -1.32 35.45
N ILE A 634 40.25 -1.39 35.26
CA ILE A 634 41.27 -1.65 36.31
C ILE A 634 42.71 -1.29 35.85
N ARG A 635 43.34 -0.37 36.62
CA ARG A 635 44.78 -0.11 36.94
C ARG A 635 45.91 -0.03 35.88
N HIS A 636 46.83 0.90 36.16
CA HIS A 636 48.04 1.29 35.42
C HIS A 636 49.16 0.25 35.32
N GLY A 637 49.92 0.34 34.21
CA GLY A 637 51.30 -0.13 34.05
C GLY A 637 51.95 0.53 32.81
N SER A 638 53.20 0.98 32.92
CA SER A 638 53.94 1.73 31.87
C SER A 638 54.47 0.83 30.73
N PRO A 639 54.83 1.39 29.55
CA PRO A 639 55.21 0.61 28.36
C PRO A 639 56.69 0.23 28.33
N ASP A 640 57.05 -0.79 27.53
CA ASP A 640 58.21 -0.78 26.63
C ASP A 640 58.20 -1.99 25.66
N ASP A 641 58.73 -1.74 24.44
CA ASP A 641 59.08 -2.62 23.30
C ASP A 641 58.07 -3.54 22.56
N PRO A 642 58.10 -3.58 21.20
CA PRO A 642 57.21 -4.39 20.37
C PRO A 642 57.81 -5.75 19.94
N LEU A 643 56.96 -6.77 19.84
CA LEU A 643 57.24 -8.06 19.18
C LEU A 643 56.13 -8.37 18.15
N PRO A 644 56.43 -9.15 17.08
CA PRO A 644 55.67 -9.10 15.83
C PRO A 644 54.31 -9.84 15.89
N ALA A 645 53.35 -9.32 15.13
CA ALA A 645 52.01 -9.91 15.02
C ALA A 645 52.02 -11.25 14.23
N PRO A 646 51.22 -12.26 14.65
CA PRO A 646 51.10 -13.53 13.94
C PRO A 646 50.26 -13.39 12.65
N ASN A 647 50.49 -14.30 11.71
CA ASN A 647 49.95 -14.24 10.35
C ASN A 647 48.49 -14.77 10.27
N ILE A 648 47.60 -13.98 9.65
CA ILE A 648 46.17 -14.28 9.48
C ILE A 648 45.93 -15.56 8.66
N ALA A 649 46.90 -15.98 7.83
CA ALA A 649 46.80 -17.17 6.99
C ALA A 649 46.60 -18.49 7.76
N ASP A 650 47.13 -18.62 8.98
CA ASP A 650 47.07 -19.88 9.74
C ASP A 650 45.66 -20.13 10.30
N MET A 651 44.94 -19.08 10.72
CA MET A 651 43.56 -19.20 11.23
C MET A 651 42.55 -19.61 10.14
N ALA A 652 42.80 -19.25 8.87
CA ALA A 652 41.97 -19.68 7.75
C ALA A 652 42.10 -21.20 7.47
N THR A 653 43.23 -21.80 7.84
CA THR A 653 43.54 -23.21 7.54
C THR A 653 42.98 -24.18 8.58
N GLU A 654 42.87 -23.78 9.85
CA GLU A 654 42.20 -24.59 10.90
C GLU A 654 40.68 -24.74 10.67
N LEU A 655 40.03 -23.77 10.04
CA LEU A 655 38.58 -23.83 9.74
C LEU A 655 38.19 -24.86 8.67
N VAL A 656 39.15 -25.31 7.84
CA VAL A 656 38.91 -26.26 6.73
C VAL A 656 39.09 -27.73 7.17
N THR A 657 39.71 -27.99 8.32
CA THR A 657 40.17 -29.35 8.71
C THR A 657 39.30 -30.08 9.75
N LYS A 658 38.11 -29.55 10.07
CA LYS A 658 37.05 -30.29 10.82
C LYS A 658 35.77 -30.44 10.00
N THR A 659 35.88 -31.12 8.86
CA THR A 659 34.76 -31.46 7.98
C THR A 659 33.79 -32.44 8.66
N ARG A 660 32.90 -31.95 9.52
CA ARG A 660 31.76 -32.74 10.01
C ARG A 660 30.89 -33.11 8.82
N HIS A 661 30.93 -34.37 8.39
CA HIS A 661 30.19 -34.83 7.22
C HIS A 661 28.68 -34.58 7.38
N LEU A 662 28.13 -33.70 6.54
CA LEU A 662 26.71 -33.37 6.54
C LEU A 662 26.01 -34.28 5.55
N ARG A 663 25.11 -35.14 6.05
CA ARG A 663 24.33 -36.02 5.18
C ARG A 663 23.08 -35.29 4.70
N ARG A 664 22.79 -35.40 3.40
CA ARG A 664 21.56 -34.85 2.80
C ARG A 664 20.41 -35.83 2.98
N HIS A 665 19.36 -35.38 3.65
CA HIS A 665 18.10 -36.10 3.86
C HIS A 665 17.00 -35.55 2.94
N ALA A 666 15.83 -36.19 2.95
CA ALA A 666 14.64 -35.75 2.24
C ALA A 666 13.39 -36.06 3.08
N LEU A 667 12.65 -35.04 3.47
CA LEU A 667 11.46 -35.13 4.32
C LEU A 667 10.21 -34.88 3.45
N PRO A 668 9.30 -35.85 3.28
CA PRO A 668 7.98 -35.61 2.68
C PRO A 668 7.24 -34.51 3.45
N CYS A 669 6.68 -33.54 2.73
CA CYS A 669 5.96 -32.44 3.34
C CYS A 669 4.97 -31.77 2.37
N VAL A 670 3.95 -31.14 2.95
CA VAL A 670 3.08 -30.20 2.28
C VAL A 670 3.31 -28.81 2.87
N LEU A 671 3.66 -27.82 2.05
CA LEU A 671 3.69 -26.42 2.47
C LEU A 671 2.28 -25.87 2.32
N MET A 672 1.68 -25.40 3.42
CA MET A 672 0.33 -24.84 3.39
C MET A 672 0.32 -23.40 3.94
N ARG A 673 -0.63 -22.61 3.43
CA ARG A 673 -1.13 -21.43 4.12
C ARG A 673 -2.29 -21.90 5.00
N ALA A 674 -2.19 -21.64 6.30
CA ALA A 674 -3.25 -21.91 7.26
C ALA A 674 -3.55 -20.60 8.00
N GLY A 675 -4.76 -20.07 7.82
CA GLY A 675 -5.12 -18.73 8.23
C GLY A 675 -4.18 -17.66 7.64
N THR A 676 -3.58 -16.84 8.51
CA THR A 676 -2.55 -15.83 8.19
C THR A 676 -1.11 -16.33 8.45
N SER A 677 -0.90 -17.64 8.57
CA SER A 677 0.41 -18.27 8.75
C SER A 677 0.78 -19.18 7.57
N LYS A 678 2.08 -19.46 7.41
CA LYS A 678 2.61 -20.44 6.46
C LYS A 678 3.55 -21.38 7.20
N GLY A 679 3.48 -22.67 6.89
CA GLY A 679 4.36 -23.68 7.48
C GLY A 679 4.26 -25.01 6.75
N ILE A 680 5.16 -25.93 7.10
CA ILE A 680 5.14 -27.30 6.57
C ILE A 680 4.29 -28.22 7.43
N PHE A 681 3.48 -29.04 6.78
CA PHE A 681 2.70 -30.12 7.36
C PHE A 681 3.38 -31.45 7.01
N LEU A 682 3.49 -32.32 8.00
CA LEU A 682 4.28 -33.55 7.98
C LEU A 682 3.44 -34.70 8.54
N HIS A 683 3.57 -35.92 8.00
CA HIS A 683 3.06 -37.10 8.68
C HIS A 683 4.01 -37.49 9.82
N GLN A 684 3.46 -37.88 10.98
CA GLN A 684 4.26 -38.39 12.10
C GLN A 684 5.18 -39.57 11.72
N LYS A 685 4.74 -40.41 10.76
CA LYS A 685 5.49 -41.56 10.24
C LYS A 685 6.80 -41.20 9.53
N ASP A 686 6.92 -39.97 9.05
CA ASP A 686 8.10 -39.47 8.31
C ASP A 686 9.11 -38.77 9.24
N MET A 687 8.76 -38.59 10.53
CA MET A 687 9.61 -38.02 11.57
C MET A 687 10.22 -39.12 12.46
N PRO A 688 11.33 -38.87 13.18
CA PRO A 688 11.85 -39.80 14.18
C PRO A 688 10.79 -40.18 15.22
N THR A 689 10.80 -41.42 15.69
CA THR A 689 9.78 -41.95 16.60
C THR A 689 9.69 -41.20 17.94
N LYS A 690 10.79 -40.58 18.40
CA LYS A 690 10.80 -39.77 19.62
C LYS A 690 10.80 -38.28 19.26
N GLN A 691 9.88 -37.52 19.85
CA GLN A 691 9.75 -36.07 19.63
C GLN A 691 11.03 -35.27 19.96
N VAL A 692 11.80 -35.72 20.95
CA VAL A 692 13.08 -35.10 21.34
C VAL A 692 14.11 -35.10 20.18
N ASP A 693 14.04 -36.07 19.29
CA ASP A 693 14.97 -36.23 18.17
C ASP A 693 14.57 -35.38 16.94
N TRP A 694 13.43 -34.68 16.96
CA TRP A 694 12.94 -33.91 15.79
C TRP A 694 13.74 -32.63 15.52
N ALA A 695 14.27 -31.99 16.58
CA ALA A 695 14.80 -30.63 16.51
C ALA A 695 15.88 -30.43 15.43
N PRO A 696 16.91 -31.29 15.28
CA PRO A 696 17.94 -31.11 14.25
C PRO A 696 17.39 -31.16 12.83
N HIS A 697 16.39 -32.00 12.58
CA HIS A 697 15.76 -32.14 11.27
C HIS A 697 14.90 -30.91 10.94
N LEU A 698 14.09 -30.43 11.89
CA LEU A 698 13.22 -29.27 11.69
C LEU A 698 14.01 -27.96 11.57
N ILE A 699 15.06 -27.76 12.38
CA ILE A 699 15.95 -26.59 12.30
C ILE A 699 16.60 -26.50 10.92
N SER A 700 17.11 -27.62 10.39
CA SER A 700 17.72 -27.63 9.05
C SER A 700 16.69 -27.52 7.94
N ALA A 701 15.52 -28.16 8.03
CA ALA A 701 14.48 -28.09 7.01
C ALA A 701 13.92 -26.67 6.84
N LEU A 702 13.76 -25.93 7.95
CA LEU A 702 13.30 -24.55 7.93
C LEU A 702 14.41 -23.53 7.67
N GLY A 703 15.69 -23.92 7.64
CA GLY A 703 16.81 -23.03 7.32
C GLY A 703 17.36 -22.22 8.49
N SER A 704 16.98 -22.52 9.74
CA SER A 704 17.47 -21.80 10.94
C SER A 704 18.89 -22.21 11.38
N ARG A 705 19.52 -23.12 10.65
CA ARG A 705 20.87 -23.59 10.92
C ARG A 705 21.90 -22.48 10.68
N GLY A 706 22.99 -22.48 11.44
CA GLY A 706 23.96 -21.38 11.48
C GLY A 706 23.44 -20.11 12.13
N ASN A 707 22.28 -20.18 12.81
CA ASN A 707 21.54 -19.03 13.34
C ASN A 707 21.17 -17.99 12.24
N ASP A 708 20.86 -18.42 11.01
CA ASP A 708 20.50 -17.50 9.92
C ASP A 708 19.15 -16.80 10.19
N PRO A 709 19.09 -15.46 10.29
CA PRO A 709 17.84 -14.73 10.42
C PRO A 709 17.01 -14.69 9.13
N ARG A 710 17.60 -15.00 7.97
CA ARG A 710 16.89 -15.01 6.67
C ARG A 710 16.28 -16.36 6.31
N GLN A 711 16.73 -17.44 6.95
CA GLN A 711 16.38 -18.83 6.63
C GLN A 711 16.64 -19.22 5.17
N ILE A 712 17.74 -18.72 4.58
CA ILE A 712 17.99 -18.81 3.14
C ILE A 712 18.29 -20.23 2.64
N ASP A 713 18.75 -21.12 3.53
CA ASP A 713 19.06 -22.54 3.23
C ASP A 713 17.97 -23.50 3.74
N GLY A 714 16.69 -23.08 3.62
CA GLY A 714 15.53 -23.90 3.97
C GLY A 714 14.21 -23.33 3.45
N VAL A 715 13.08 -23.89 3.90
CA VAL A 715 11.73 -23.44 3.47
C VAL A 715 11.04 -22.45 4.41
N GLY A 716 11.73 -22.03 5.48
CA GLY A 716 11.29 -20.93 6.33
C GLY A 716 11.28 -19.61 5.57
N GLY A 717 10.44 -18.66 6.00
CA GLY A 717 10.32 -17.34 5.35
C GLY A 717 11.02 -16.20 6.09
N GLY A 718 11.91 -16.49 7.05
CA GLY A 718 12.61 -15.48 7.84
C GLY A 718 11.73 -14.73 8.84
N THR A 719 10.51 -15.22 9.13
CA THR A 719 9.59 -14.60 10.11
C THR A 719 8.91 -15.64 11.01
N SER A 720 8.48 -15.22 12.20
CA SER A 720 7.75 -16.09 13.14
C SER A 720 6.41 -16.62 12.59
N THR A 721 5.80 -15.94 11.61
CA THR A 721 4.57 -16.36 10.91
C THR A 721 4.82 -17.34 9.76
N THR A 722 6.08 -17.51 9.33
CA THR A 722 6.50 -18.34 8.18
C THR A 722 7.52 -19.43 8.53
N SER A 723 7.89 -19.54 9.80
CA SER A 723 8.82 -20.55 10.35
C SER A 723 8.06 -21.50 11.29
N LYS A 724 7.20 -22.36 10.71
CA LYS A 724 6.24 -23.18 11.46
C LYS A 724 6.14 -24.60 10.91
N VAL A 725 5.88 -25.55 11.81
CA VAL A 725 5.68 -26.96 11.49
C VAL A 725 4.40 -27.46 12.16
N ALA A 726 3.66 -28.29 11.43
CA ALA A 726 2.59 -29.13 11.95
C ALA A 726 2.93 -30.59 11.66
N VAL A 727 2.94 -31.45 12.68
CA VAL A 727 3.10 -32.90 12.52
C VAL A 727 1.75 -33.54 12.84
N VAL A 728 1.23 -34.37 11.94
CA VAL A 728 -0.15 -34.90 12.00
C VAL A 728 -0.13 -36.42 11.82
N GLN A 729 -1.04 -37.11 12.50
CA GLN A 729 -1.33 -38.52 12.31
C GLN A 729 -2.81 -38.82 12.57
N ARG A 730 -3.30 -39.99 12.12
CA ARG A 730 -4.60 -40.50 12.58
C ARG A 730 -4.54 -40.79 14.09
N SER A 731 -5.51 -40.29 14.84
CA SER A 731 -5.56 -40.49 16.29
C SER A 731 -5.83 -41.95 16.63
N GLN A 732 -5.37 -42.37 17.82
CA GLN A 732 -5.79 -43.61 18.46
C GLN A 732 -6.85 -43.38 19.55
N ARG A 733 -7.25 -42.13 19.78
CA ARG A 733 -8.25 -41.76 20.79
C ARG A 733 -9.68 -41.88 20.22
N PRO A 734 -10.70 -42.23 21.02
CA PRO A 734 -12.09 -42.28 20.55
C PRO A 734 -12.73 -40.88 20.36
N ASP A 735 -12.18 -39.86 21.01
CA ASP A 735 -12.66 -38.47 20.99
C ASP A 735 -12.03 -37.61 19.89
N ALA A 736 -11.07 -38.16 19.12
CA ALA A 736 -10.37 -37.46 18.04
C ALA A 736 -10.21 -38.32 16.79
N ASP A 737 -10.13 -37.67 15.62
CA ASP A 737 -9.88 -38.30 14.32
C ASP A 737 -8.39 -38.23 13.95
N VAL A 738 -7.73 -37.12 14.31
CA VAL A 738 -6.28 -36.90 14.11
C VAL A 738 -5.61 -36.35 15.37
N ASP A 739 -4.37 -36.78 15.61
CA ASP A 739 -3.46 -36.09 16.53
C ASP A 739 -2.62 -35.08 15.75
N TRP A 740 -2.35 -33.94 16.38
CA TRP A 740 -1.51 -32.87 15.87
C TRP A 740 -0.43 -32.49 16.89
N THR A 741 0.75 -32.14 16.40
CA THR A 741 1.79 -31.45 17.16
C THR A 741 2.26 -30.21 16.40
N PHE A 742 2.08 -29.04 16.97
CA PHE A 742 2.69 -27.80 16.51
C PHE A 742 4.15 -27.69 16.98
N VAL A 743 5.02 -27.17 16.10
CA VAL A 743 6.39 -26.79 16.47
C VAL A 743 6.70 -25.41 15.89
N GLN A 744 7.14 -24.48 16.75
CA GLN A 744 7.70 -23.20 16.34
C GLN A 744 9.20 -23.35 16.18
N VAL A 745 9.73 -23.19 14.96
CA VAL A 745 11.18 -23.11 14.74
C VAL A 745 11.60 -21.65 14.90
N ALA A 746 12.61 -21.37 15.72
CA ALA A 746 13.11 -20.02 15.94
C ALA A 746 13.84 -19.50 14.69
N VAL A 747 13.64 -18.23 14.36
CA VAL A 747 14.38 -17.53 13.30
C VAL A 747 15.64 -16.93 13.91
N GLY A 748 16.79 -17.04 13.24
CA GLY A 748 18.06 -16.53 13.76
C GLY A 748 18.59 -17.28 14.99
N LYS A 749 18.08 -18.48 15.30
CA LYS A 749 18.53 -19.31 16.42
C LYS A 749 18.27 -20.79 16.17
N GLU A 750 19.25 -21.66 16.41
CA GLU A 750 19.10 -23.12 16.37
C GLU A 750 18.29 -23.65 17.58
N SER A 751 16.99 -23.36 17.61
CA SER A 751 16.08 -23.85 18.66
C SER A 751 14.66 -24.05 18.15
N VAL A 752 13.96 -25.02 18.74
CA VAL A 752 12.53 -25.28 18.53
C VAL A 752 11.75 -25.11 19.83
N ASP A 753 10.48 -24.73 19.72
CA ASP A 753 9.55 -24.59 20.85
C ASP A 753 8.32 -25.47 20.58
N PHE A 754 8.02 -26.33 21.55
CA PHE A 754 6.89 -27.27 21.59
C PHE A 754 5.83 -26.89 22.63
N THR A 755 6.05 -25.83 23.41
CA THR A 755 5.31 -25.60 24.67
C THR A 755 3.90 -25.07 24.48
N GLY A 756 3.59 -24.42 23.37
CA GLY A 756 2.26 -23.90 23.08
C GLY A 756 1.74 -24.36 21.72
N THR A 757 0.54 -23.92 21.36
CA THR A 757 -0.07 -24.21 20.04
C THR A 757 -0.17 -22.97 19.14
N CYS A 758 -0.44 -23.17 17.85
CA CYS A 758 -0.65 -22.09 16.89
C CYS A 758 -1.97 -22.26 16.13
N GLY A 759 -3.05 -21.72 16.70
CA GLY A 759 -4.39 -21.87 16.12
C GLY A 759 -4.53 -21.41 14.65
N ASN A 760 -3.74 -20.44 14.17
CA ASN A 760 -3.74 -20.11 12.73
C ASN A 760 -3.28 -21.30 11.87
N MET A 761 -2.25 -22.03 12.32
CA MET A 761 -1.80 -23.23 11.65
C MET A 761 -2.83 -24.38 11.82
N THR A 762 -3.59 -24.40 12.92
CA THR A 762 -4.59 -25.45 13.19
C THR A 762 -5.57 -25.53 12.03
N ALA A 763 -6.05 -24.38 11.52
CA ALA A 763 -6.96 -24.29 10.36
C ALA A 763 -6.53 -25.01 9.07
N GLY A 764 -5.30 -25.55 8.97
CA GLY A 764 -4.85 -26.40 7.88
C GLY A 764 -4.89 -27.90 8.19
N VAL A 765 -5.30 -28.33 9.38
CA VAL A 765 -5.24 -29.73 9.83
C VAL A 765 -6.33 -30.58 9.22
N ALA A 766 -7.59 -30.16 9.30
CA ALA A 766 -8.66 -30.89 8.61
C ALA A 766 -8.44 -30.93 7.09
N PRO A 767 -8.07 -29.81 6.41
CA PRO A 767 -7.62 -29.83 5.03
C PRO A 767 -6.49 -30.84 4.74
N PHE A 768 -5.41 -30.83 5.52
CA PHE A 768 -4.30 -31.79 5.37
C PHE A 768 -4.76 -33.23 5.61
N ALA A 769 -5.57 -33.47 6.64
CA ALA A 769 -6.02 -34.80 7.02
C ALA A 769 -6.91 -35.44 5.96
N ILE A 770 -7.78 -34.67 5.30
CA ILE A 770 -8.62 -35.13 4.20
C ILE A 770 -7.76 -35.38 2.94
N GLN A 771 -7.01 -34.37 2.48
CA GLN A 771 -6.17 -34.46 1.28
C GLN A 771 -5.11 -35.57 1.35
N GLU A 772 -4.62 -35.91 2.55
CA GLU A 772 -3.63 -36.96 2.78
C GLU A 772 -4.24 -38.32 3.18
N GLY A 773 -5.57 -38.46 3.15
CA GLY A 773 -6.29 -39.70 3.48
C GLY A 773 -6.17 -40.16 4.94
N LEU A 774 -5.77 -39.27 5.86
CA LEU A 774 -5.82 -39.53 7.29
C LEU A 774 -7.26 -39.58 7.80
N VAL A 775 -8.16 -38.82 7.18
CA VAL A 775 -9.61 -38.78 7.39
C VAL A 775 -10.28 -38.89 6.01
N THR A 776 -11.46 -39.49 5.94
CA THR A 776 -12.19 -39.71 4.68
C THR A 776 -13.63 -39.26 4.88
N PRO A 777 -14.15 -38.31 4.08
CA PRO A 777 -15.56 -37.95 4.09
C PRO A 777 -16.45 -39.12 3.64
N GLU A 778 -17.69 -39.14 4.11
CA GLU A 778 -18.71 -40.06 3.60
C GLU A 778 -19.14 -39.68 2.16
N PRO A 779 -19.65 -40.62 1.35
CA PRO A 779 -20.20 -40.31 0.03
C PRO A 779 -21.26 -39.20 0.10
N ASP A 780 -21.21 -38.26 -0.84
CA ASP A 780 -22.07 -37.07 -0.94
C ASP A 780 -22.01 -36.08 0.25
N GLN A 781 -21.06 -36.24 1.19
CA GLN A 781 -20.85 -35.31 2.30
C GLN A 781 -20.24 -33.98 1.79
N SER A 782 -20.98 -32.88 1.89
CA SER A 782 -20.53 -31.53 1.47
C SER A 782 -19.92 -30.67 2.59
N LYS A 783 -20.06 -31.09 3.86
CA LYS A 783 -19.39 -30.50 5.02
C LYS A 783 -19.01 -31.57 6.03
N MET A 784 -17.81 -31.48 6.58
CA MET A 784 -17.27 -32.43 7.53
C MET A 784 -16.69 -31.71 8.75
N ASP A 785 -17.00 -32.24 9.94
CA ASP A 785 -16.30 -31.91 11.18
C ASP A 785 -15.16 -32.90 11.40
N VAL A 786 -13.94 -32.40 11.61
CA VAL A 786 -12.77 -33.22 11.95
C VAL A 786 -12.33 -32.88 13.37
N ARG A 787 -12.26 -33.88 14.25
CA ARG A 787 -11.85 -33.71 15.65
C ARG A 787 -10.33 -33.87 15.74
N ILE A 788 -9.66 -32.83 16.21
CA ILE A 788 -8.22 -32.70 16.23
C ILE A 788 -7.75 -32.69 17.69
N TYR A 789 -7.02 -33.73 18.09
CA TYR A 789 -6.34 -33.77 19.38
C TYR A 789 -5.00 -33.04 19.29
N ASN A 790 -4.88 -31.92 20.00
CA ASN A 790 -3.67 -31.11 20.03
C ASN A 790 -2.74 -31.58 21.16
N THR A 791 -1.67 -32.30 20.80
CA THR A 791 -0.73 -32.90 21.75
C THR A 791 0.10 -31.87 22.54
N ASN A 792 0.17 -30.61 22.11
CA ASN A 792 0.87 -29.56 22.84
C ASN A 792 0.10 -29.08 24.07
N THR A 793 -1.23 -29.21 24.08
CA THR A 793 -2.11 -28.60 25.11
C THR A 793 -3.10 -29.58 25.74
N ASP A 794 -3.15 -30.84 25.30
CA ASP A 794 -4.15 -31.83 25.71
C ASP A 794 -5.60 -31.30 25.52
N ARG A 795 -5.89 -30.76 24.32
CA ARG A 795 -7.21 -30.18 23.97
C ARG A 795 -7.72 -30.67 22.62
N ILE A 796 -9.05 -30.74 22.52
CA ILE A 796 -9.77 -31.01 21.27
C ILE A 796 -10.13 -29.69 20.57
N VAL A 797 -9.81 -29.61 19.30
CA VAL A 797 -10.31 -28.60 18.37
C VAL A 797 -11.13 -29.31 17.29
N ILE A 798 -12.29 -28.80 16.94
CA ILE A 798 -13.12 -29.33 15.85
C ILE A 798 -13.02 -28.36 14.68
N GLU A 799 -12.68 -28.87 13.49
CA GLU A 799 -12.67 -28.08 12.26
C GLU A 799 -13.79 -28.51 11.34
N THR A 800 -14.78 -27.62 11.16
CA THR A 800 -15.79 -27.76 10.13
C THR A 800 -15.22 -27.23 8.81
N VAL A 801 -15.14 -28.09 7.80
CA VAL A 801 -14.67 -27.78 6.45
C VAL A 801 -15.71 -28.12 5.40
N ALA A 802 -15.65 -27.46 4.24
CA ALA A 802 -16.39 -27.88 3.05
C ALA A 802 -15.62 -29.00 2.33
N VAL A 803 -16.38 -29.92 1.74
CA VAL A 803 -15.89 -31.06 0.96
C VAL A 803 -16.51 -30.98 -0.44
N ASP A 804 -15.71 -31.23 -1.46
CA ASP A 804 -16.09 -31.13 -2.86
C ASP A 804 -16.77 -32.41 -3.38
N GLY A 805 -17.23 -32.37 -4.64
CA GLY A 805 -17.89 -33.52 -5.28
C GLY A 805 -16.97 -34.72 -5.57
N SER A 806 -15.67 -34.63 -5.29
CA SER A 806 -14.71 -35.73 -5.38
C SER A 806 -14.40 -36.39 -4.03
N GLY A 807 -14.87 -35.79 -2.93
CA GLY A 807 -14.57 -36.22 -1.57
C GLY A 807 -13.27 -35.62 -0.99
N ASP A 808 -12.75 -34.55 -1.60
CA ASP A 808 -11.58 -33.81 -1.11
C ASP A 808 -11.99 -32.47 -0.46
N TYR A 809 -11.07 -31.82 0.25
CA TYR A 809 -11.27 -30.49 0.82
C TYR A 809 -11.45 -29.44 -0.28
N GLU A 810 -12.62 -28.78 -0.30
CA GLU A 810 -12.89 -27.63 -1.17
C GLU A 810 -12.03 -26.43 -0.73
N GLU A 811 -11.02 -26.07 -1.51
CA GLU A 811 -10.09 -24.96 -1.21
C GLU A 811 -10.63 -23.59 -1.64
N ASP A 812 -11.52 -23.54 -2.63
CA ASP A 812 -12.04 -22.32 -3.21
C ASP A 812 -13.36 -21.91 -2.55
N GLY A 813 -13.62 -20.60 -2.54
CA GLY A 813 -14.76 -20.04 -1.83
C GLY A 813 -14.68 -18.54 -1.74
N ASN A 814 -15.72 -17.93 -1.17
CA ASN A 814 -15.87 -16.48 -1.08
C ASN A 814 -15.55 -15.91 0.32
N PHE A 815 -15.06 -16.74 1.25
CA PHE A 815 -14.74 -16.28 2.61
C PHE A 815 -13.39 -15.54 2.60
N ILE A 816 -13.36 -14.35 3.20
CA ILE A 816 -12.18 -13.48 3.27
C ILE A 816 -11.80 -13.31 4.74
N ILE A 817 -10.51 -13.49 5.05
CA ILE A 817 -9.96 -13.19 6.37
C ILE A 817 -8.99 -12.00 6.31
N PRO A 818 -9.02 -11.07 7.30
CA PRO A 818 -8.04 -10.00 7.40
C PRO A 818 -6.59 -10.51 7.35
N GLY A 819 -5.76 -9.86 6.54
CA GLY A 819 -4.37 -10.26 6.29
C GLY A 819 -4.17 -11.23 5.11
N VAL A 820 -5.23 -11.72 4.45
CA VAL A 820 -5.14 -12.52 3.22
C VAL A 820 -5.89 -11.83 2.08
N LYS A 821 -5.22 -11.66 0.93
CA LYS A 821 -5.73 -10.84 -0.20
C LYS A 821 -6.65 -11.60 -1.16
N THR A 822 -6.66 -12.93 -1.08
CA THR A 822 -7.49 -13.82 -1.89
C THR A 822 -8.55 -14.47 -1.00
N PRO A 823 -9.78 -14.68 -1.48
CA PRO A 823 -10.77 -15.44 -0.74
C PRO A 823 -10.40 -16.94 -0.75
N GLY A 824 -11.16 -17.74 -0.01
CA GLY A 824 -11.10 -19.21 -0.06
C GLY A 824 -12.30 -19.82 0.67
N SER A 825 -12.29 -21.14 0.81
CA SER A 825 -13.29 -21.87 1.59
C SER A 825 -13.15 -21.60 3.09
N GLU A 826 -14.28 -21.56 3.81
CA GLU A 826 -14.32 -21.33 5.24
C GLU A 826 -13.93 -22.60 6.02
N VAL A 827 -12.96 -22.45 6.93
CA VAL A 827 -12.60 -23.45 7.95
C VAL A 827 -13.02 -22.90 9.30
N LYS A 828 -14.10 -23.43 9.88
CA LYS A 828 -14.61 -22.99 11.20
C LYS A 828 -13.91 -23.78 12.29
N CYS A 829 -12.99 -23.13 13.01
CA CYS A 829 -12.17 -23.75 14.05
C CYS A 829 -12.86 -23.58 15.42
N THR A 830 -13.36 -24.65 16.01
CA THR A 830 -14.09 -24.66 17.29
C THR A 830 -13.23 -25.28 18.38
N PHE A 831 -12.82 -24.47 19.36
CA PHE A 831 -12.07 -24.91 20.53
C PHE A 831 -13.05 -25.39 21.59
N VAL A 832 -13.02 -26.68 21.92
CA VAL A 832 -13.90 -27.31 22.92
C VAL A 832 -13.23 -27.24 24.28
N ASN A 833 -13.94 -26.73 25.30
CA ASN A 833 -13.43 -26.45 26.65
C ASN A 833 -11.99 -25.88 26.64
N PRO A 834 -11.81 -24.64 26.18
CA PRO A 834 -10.47 -24.08 25.95
C PRO A 834 -9.68 -23.78 27.23
N VAL A 835 -10.30 -23.87 28.41
CA VAL A 835 -9.78 -23.42 29.70
C VAL A 835 -8.59 -24.24 30.21
N GLY A 836 -7.53 -23.57 30.69
CA GLY A 836 -6.42 -24.21 31.41
C GLY A 836 -5.52 -25.06 30.51
N SER A 837 -5.16 -24.53 29.34
CA SER A 837 -4.40 -25.26 28.31
C SER A 837 -2.98 -25.68 28.71
N MET A 838 -2.39 -25.04 29.74
CA MET A 838 -1.04 -25.36 30.24
C MET A 838 -0.90 -25.30 31.77
N THR A 839 -1.70 -24.47 32.43
CA THR A 839 -1.68 -24.25 33.89
C THR A 839 -2.79 -25.03 34.62
N GLY A 840 -3.71 -25.64 33.89
CA GLY A 840 -4.87 -26.36 34.44
C GLY A 840 -5.96 -25.48 35.06
N LYS A 841 -5.77 -24.15 35.11
CA LYS A 841 -6.73 -23.16 35.64
C LYS A 841 -7.05 -22.11 34.59
N LEU A 842 -8.22 -21.46 34.70
CA LEU A 842 -8.51 -20.28 33.88
C LEU A 842 -7.68 -19.06 34.29
N PHE A 843 -7.59 -18.81 35.61
CA PHE A 843 -6.88 -17.67 36.20
C PHE A 843 -5.75 -18.20 37.12
N PRO A 844 -4.57 -18.53 36.58
CA PRO A 844 -3.53 -19.26 37.34
C PRO A 844 -2.89 -18.48 38.50
N SER A 845 -3.13 -17.17 38.63
CA SER A 845 -2.60 -16.33 39.70
C SER A 845 -3.69 -16.09 40.76
N ASP A 846 -3.69 -16.92 41.81
CA ASP A 846 -4.64 -16.88 42.94
C ASP A 846 -6.13 -16.80 42.55
N ASP A 847 -6.51 -17.37 41.40
CA ASP A 847 -7.84 -17.30 40.80
C ASP A 847 -8.37 -15.86 40.58
N GLN A 848 -7.47 -14.88 40.51
CA GLN A 848 -7.80 -13.46 40.32
C GLN A 848 -8.07 -13.13 38.84
N GLN A 849 -9.28 -12.64 38.55
CA GLN A 849 -9.66 -12.21 37.19
C GLN A 849 -8.91 -10.94 36.73
N GLN A 850 -8.52 -10.07 37.66
CA GLN A 850 -7.68 -8.89 37.43
C GLN A 850 -6.78 -8.67 38.64
N GLN A 851 -5.52 -8.30 38.39
CA GLN A 851 -4.55 -7.97 39.44
C GLN A 851 -3.58 -6.87 38.99
N THR A 852 -2.90 -6.26 39.95
CA THR A 852 -1.82 -5.29 39.70
C THR A 852 -0.47 -5.99 39.83
N LEU A 853 0.31 -6.06 38.74
CA LEU A 853 1.69 -6.55 38.78
C LEU A 853 2.66 -5.41 39.06
N ARG A 854 3.53 -5.59 40.05
CA ARG A 854 4.73 -4.77 40.26
C ARG A 854 5.83 -5.23 39.31
N VAL A 855 6.12 -4.44 38.29
CA VAL A 855 7.09 -4.78 37.24
C VAL A 855 8.46 -4.25 37.58
N GLN A 856 9.47 -5.10 37.48
CA GLN A 856 10.89 -4.79 37.67
C GLN A 856 11.56 -4.68 36.29
N PRO A 857 11.94 -3.48 35.81
CA PRO A 857 12.33 -3.28 34.40
C PRO A 857 13.65 -3.95 33.99
N GLY A 858 14.55 -4.18 34.95
CA GLY A 858 15.74 -5.01 34.78
C GLY A 858 16.69 -4.53 33.67
N SER A 859 17.37 -5.47 33.02
CA SER A 859 18.40 -5.19 32.00
C SER A 859 17.86 -4.71 30.65
N LEU A 860 16.57 -4.89 30.38
CA LEU A 860 15.94 -4.39 29.14
C LEU A 860 15.65 -2.89 29.21
N MET A 861 15.32 -2.37 30.39
CA MET A 861 14.98 -0.97 30.59
C MET A 861 15.66 -0.43 31.86
N PRO A 862 17.02 -0.37 31.91
CA PRO A 862 17.78 -0.13 33.14
C PRO A 862 17.63 1.29 33.71
N SER A 863 17.08 2.23 32.92
CA SER A 863 16.79 3.61 33.33
C SER A 863 15.36 3.81 33.86
N LEU A 864 14.55 2.75 33.92
CA LEU A 864 13.16 2.82 34.37
C LEU A 864 13.02 2.29 35.80
N GLU A 865 12.41 3.09 36.67
CA GLU A 865 12.05 2.68 38.02
C GLU A 865 10.91 1.65 38.02
N PRO A 866 10.80 0.78 39.05
CA PRO A 866 9.73 -0.20 39.12
C PRO A 866 8.34 0.45 39.14
N PHE A 867 7.42 -0.10 38.37
CA PHE A 867 6.09 0.46 38.13
C PHE A 867 4.99 -0.59 38.29
N ASP A 868 3.75 -0.11 38.42
CA ASP A 868 2.56 -0.96 38.57
C ASP A 868 1.78 -0.99 37.25
N VAL A 869 1.22 -2.15 36.92
CA VAL A 869 0.35 -2.32 35.74
C VAL A 869 -0.80 -3.27 36.06
N ARG A 870 -2.03 -2.91 35.65
CA ARG A 870 -3.19 -3.80 35.75
C ARG A 870 -3.15 -4.82 34.62
N VAL A 871 -3.36 -6.09 34.98
CA VAL A 871 -3.40 -7.20 34.03
C VAL A 871 -4.50 -8.19 34.38
N THR A 872 -4.91 -8.97 33.38
CA THR A 872 -5.51 -10.29 33.58
C THR A 872 -4.49 -11.34 33.14
N LEU A 873 -4.16 -12.27 34.03
CA LEU A 873 -3.37 -13.45 33.72
C LEU A 873 -4.34 -14.61 33.48
N ILE A 874 -4.44 -15.08 32.25
CA ILE A 874 -5.47 -16.01 31.82
C ILE A 874 -4.89 -17.13 30.95
N ASP A 875 -5.37 -18.36 31.13
CA ASP A 875 -5.01 -19.51 30.32
C ASP A 875 -6.26 -20.12 29.70
N SER A 876 -6.46 -19.82 28.41
CA SER A 876 -7.53 -20.37 27.58
C SER A 876 -7.06 -20.45 26.14
N ALA A 877 -7.01 -21.67 25.57
CA ALA A 877 -6.35 -22.08 24.31
C ALA A 877 -4.82 -21.82 24.20
N ASN A 878 -4.30 -20.81 24.87
CA ASN A 878 -2.89 -20.58 25.22
C ASN A 878 -2.86 -19.61 26.43
N PRO A 879 -1.82 -19.64 27.28
CA PRO A 879 -1.59 -18.61 28.30
C PRO A 879 -1.34 -17.21 27.73
N PHE A 880 -2.00 -16.19 28.28
CA PHE A 880 -1.83 -14.77 27.96
C PHE A 880 -1.71 -13.87 29.20
N VAL A 881 -0.84 -12.86 29.06
CA VAL A 881 -0.82 -11.63 29.86
C VAL A 881 -1.62 -10.56 29.10
N LEU A 882 -2.85 -10.29 29.53
CA LEU A 882 -3.67 -9.21 29.00
C LEU A 882 -3.38 -7.94 29.78
N ILE A 883 -2.83 -6.92 29.12
CA ILE A 883 -2.28 -5.72 29.74
C ILE A 883 -3.24 -4.55 29.52
N ASP A 884 -3.74 -3.96 30.60
CA ASP A 884 -4.58 -2.76 30.54
C ASP A 884 -3.74 -1.52 30.25
N THR A 885 -3.88 -1.01 29.03
CA THR A 885 -3.19 0.21 28.58
C THR A 885 -3.54 1.48 29.35
N THR A 886 -4.71 1.55 30.00
CA THR A 886 -5.12 2.71 30.82
C THR A 886 -4.40 2.78 32.16
N SER A 887 -3.77 1.68 32.59
CA SER A 887 -2.99 1.60 33.84
C SER A 887 -1.51 1.94 33.68
N ILE A 888 -1.00 2.02 32.44
CA ILE A 888 0.40 2.38 32.16
C ILE A 888 0.48 3.88 31.90
N SER A 889 1.51 4.55 32.44
CA SER A 889 1.74 5.97 32.18
C SER A 889 1.80 6.27 30.67
N PRO A 890 1.11 7.32 30.17
CA PRO A 890 1.20 7.72 28.76
C PRO A 890 2.63 7.98 28.27
N THR A 891 3.54 8.40 29.15
CA THR A 891 4.97 8.59 28.82
C THR A 891 5.68 7.28 28.48
N LEU A 892 5.22 6.14 29.04
CA LEU A 892 5.73 4.80 28.72
C LEU A 892 5.08 4.19 27.48
N LEU A 893 3.89 4.66 27.08
CA LEU A 893 3.14 4.14 25.94
C LEU A 893 3.19 5.00 24.67
N GLY A 894 3.47 6.31 24.75
CA GLY A 894 2.84 7.27 23.83
C GLY A 894 3.61 8.49 23.32
N THR A 895 4.84 8.80 23.74
CA THR A 895 5.60 9.98 23.23
C THR A 895 6.94 9.68 22.55
N TYR A 896 7.18 8.41 22.22
CA TYR A 896 8.35 7.90 21.50
C TYR A 896 9.74 8.08 22.16
N PRO A 897 10.17 7.11 22.98
CA PRO A 897 11.34 6.33 22.63
C PRO A 897 11.02 5.35 21.46
N SER A 898 11.98 4.60 20.95
CA SER A 898 11.84 3.85 19.68
C SER A 898 10.80 2.72 19.70
N ASP A 899 10.51 2.14 18.53
CA ASP A 899 9.73 0.89 18.44
C ASP A 899 10.35 -0.27 19.26
N SER A 900 11.66 -0.24 19.55
CA SER A 900 12.30 -1.22 20.45
C SER A 900 11.79 -1.07 21.88
N ASP A 901 11.78 0.15 22.41
CA ASP A 901 11.50 0.42 23.83
C ASP A 901 10.08 -0.04 24.23
N ARG A 902 9.11 0.07 23.32
CA ARG A 902 7.76 -0.48 23.52
C ARG A 902 7.73 -2.01 23.51
N ASN A 903 8.55 -2.66 22.67
CA ASN A 903 8.66 -4.12 22.63
C ASN A 903 9.32 -4.63 23.92
N ASP A 904 10.36 -3.94 24.39
CA ASP A 904 11.09 -4.24 25.61
C ASP A 904 10.22 -4.03 26.87
N LEU A 905 9.36 -2.99 26.88
CA LEU A 905 8.33 -2.79 27.91
C LEU A 905 7.35 -3.97 27.98
N VAL A 906 6.79 -4.40 26.83
CA VAL A 906 5.83 -5.50 26.78
C VAL A 906 6.48 -6.84 27.13
N GLU A 907 7.72 -7.10 26.69
CA GLU A 907 8.49 -8.28 27.07
C GLU A 907 8.79 -8.31 28.57
N THR A 908 9.09 -7.16 29.18
CA THR A 908 9.29 -7.02 30.64
C THR A 908 8.02 -7.37 31.40
N ILE A 909 6.86 -6.80 31.02
CA ILE A 909 5.57 -7.12 31.64
C ILE A 909 5.21 -8.60 31.44
N ARG A 910 5.48 -9.16 30.25
CA ARG A 910 5.26 -10.58 29.94
C ARG A 910 6.08 -11.50 30.84
N ARG A 911 7.35 -11.18 31.12
CA ARG A 911 8.20 -11.96 32.04
C ARG A 911 7.65 -11.96 33.47
N ALA A 912 7.23 -10.81 33.98
CA ALA A 912 6.61 -10.72 35.30
C ALA A 912 5.30 -11.55 35.35
N GLY A 913 4.47 -11.47 34.31
CA GLY A 913 3.28 -12.30 34.17
C GLY A 913 3.61 -13.80 34.11
N ALA A 914 4.64 -14.22 33.36
CA ALA A 914 5.05 -15.62 33.26
C ALA A 914 5.41 -16.24 34.62
N VAL A 915 6.10 -15.48 35.48
CA VAL A 915 6.43 -15.91 36.85
C VAL A 915 5.17 -16.00 37.72
N ALA A 916 4.29 -14.98 37.66
CA ALA A 916 3.03 -14.99 38.40
C ALA A 916 2.03 -16.09 37.94
N MET A 917 2.13 -16.57 36.70
CA MET A 917 1.36 -17.73 36.20
C MET A 917 2.00 -19.08 36.57
N GLY A 918 3.15 -19.11 37.25
CA GLY A 918 3.90 -20.34 37.53
C GLY A 918 4.55 -20.98 36.30
N LEU A 919 4.57 -20.29 35.15
CA LEU A 919 5.15 -20.77 33.89
C LEU A 919 6.68 -20.59 33.81
N ALA A 920 7.25 -19.84 34.76
CA ALA A 920 8.68 -19.65 34.94
C ALA A 920 9.03 -19.46 36.42
N THR A 921 10.22 -19.89 36.85
CA THR A 921 10.70 -19.68 38.23
C THR A 921 11.05 -18.23 38.54
N ASP A 922 11.50 -17.50 37.52
CA ASP A 922 12.03 -16.14 37.61
C ASP A 922 12.03 -15.48 36.21
N ALA A 923 12.36 -14.19 36.15
CA ALA A 923 12.36 -13.42 34.91
C ALA A 923 13.42 -13.88 33.88
N GLU A 924 14.51 -14.53 34.33
CA GLU A 924 15.55 -15.07 33.45
C GLU A 924 15.16 -16.43 32.86
N ALA A 925 14.44 -17.27 33.60
CA ALA A 925 13.76 -18.44 33.05
C ALA A 925 12.71 -18.00 32.02
N ALA A 926 11.90 -16.99 32.35
CA ALA A 926 10.89 -16.44 31.43
C ALA A 926 11.49 -15.84 30.14
N SER A 927 12.72 -15.29 30.19
CA SER A 927 13.40 -14.71 29.01
C SER A 927 13.73 -15.75 27.94
N ARG A 928 13.92 -17.02 28.35
CA ARG A 928 14.27 -18.15 27.49
C ARG A 928 13.06 -18.69 26.71
N THR A 929 11.86 -18.53 27.26
CA THR A 929 10.60 -18.99 26.68
C THR A 929 9.75 -17.78 26.27
N ARG A 930 9.96 -17.27 25.05
CA ARG A 930 9.21 -16.13 24.47
C ARG A 930 7.93 -16.52 23.72
N GLY A 931 7.67 -17.82 23.54
CA GLY A 931 6.45 -18.33 22.91
C GLY A 931 5.21 -18.22 23.80
N THR A 932 5.42 -18.36 25.12
CA THR A 932 4.40 -18.56 26.15
C THR A 932 4.87 -17.96 27.50
N PRO A 933 4.00 -17.34 28.32
CA PRO A 933 2.69 -16.83 27.91
C PRO A 933 2.86 -15.76 26.83
N LYS A 934 1.82 -15.57 26.02
CA LYS A 934 1.76 -14.45 25.07
C LYS A 934 1.40 -13.17 25.81
N ALA A 935 1.54 -12.02 25.17
CA ALA A 935 1.11 -10.74 25.71
C ALA A 935 0.20 -10.01 24.72
N ALA A 936 -0.74 -9.23 25.23
CA ALA A 936 -1.54 -8.32 24.43
C ALA A 936 -1.77 -7.01 25.20
N LEU A 937 -1.53 -5.89 24.53
CA LEU A 937 -2.02 -4.59 24.98
C LEU A 937 -3.51 -4.52 24.68
N VAL A 938 -4.32 -4.29 25.70
CA VAL A 938 -5.79 -4.22 25.64
C VAL A 938 -6.22 -2.76 25.82
N TYR A 939 -7.06 -2.31 24.91
CA TYR A 939 -7.58 -0.94 24.82
C TYR A 939 -9.11 -0.97 24.94
N PRO A 940 -9.74 0.13 25.41
CA PRO A 940 -11.18 0.32 25.22
C PRO A 940 -11.57 0.16 23.74
N PRO A 941 -12.79 -0.32 23.43
CA PRO A 941 -13.26 -0.47 22.06
C PRO A 941 -13.29 0.87 21.33
N THR A 942 -12.98 0.86 20.04
CA THR A 942 -12.89 2.06 19.21
C THR A 942 -14.27 2.47 18.69
N PHE A 943 -14.66 3.72 18.93
CA PHE A 943 -15.98 4.26 18.55
C PHE A 943 -15.95 4.94 17.17
N THR A 944 -15.58 4.20 16.13
CA THR A 944 -15.68 4.68 14.75
C THR A 944 -17.10 4.49 14.22
N GLN A 945 -17.93 5.55 14.25
CA GLN A 945 -19.18 5.57 13.49
C GLN A 945 -18.89 5.68 11.99
N VAL A 946 -18.62 4.55 11.33
CA VAL A 946 -18.55 4.46 9.87
C VAL A 946 -19.15 3.14 9.40
N GLY A 947 -20.17 3.20 8.55
CA GLY A 947 -20.45 2.18 7.53
C GLY A 947 -21.00 0.80 7.96
N GLY A 948 -21.17 0.51 9.25
CA GLY A 948 -21.83 -0.73 9.71
C GLY A 948 -23.36 -0.61 9.82
N GLY A 949 -24.07 -1.73 9.67
CA GLY A 949 -25.40 -1.89 10.27
C GLY A 949 -25.31 -1.90 11.81
N LYS A 950 -26.42 -2.13 12.52
CA LYS A 950 -26.47 -2.08 14.00
C LYS A 950 -25.54 -3.08 14.74
N ASP A 951 -24.89 -3.99 14.02
CA ASP A 951 -24.34 -5.24 14.56
C ASP A 951 -22.80 -5.39 14.48
N SER A 952 -22.02 -4.31 14.32
CA SER A 952 -20.55 -4.42 14.18
C SER A 952 -19.69 -3.37 14.91
N ARG A 953 -20.11 -2.92 16.10
CA ARG A 953 -19.19 -2.28 17.05
C ARG A 953 -18.24 -3.36 17.61
N PRO A 954 -16.91 -3.15 17.64
CA PRO A 954 -16.01 -4.08 18.33
C PRO A 954 -16.25 -4.03 19.85
N ASP A 955 -16.25 -5.18 20.51
CA ASP A 955 -16.34 -5.29 21.96
C ASP A 955 -15.05 -4.84 22.65
N ILE A 956 -13.91 -5.02 21.99
CA ILE A 956 -12.58 -4.69 22.50
C ILE A 956 -11.58 -4.44 21.36
N ARG A 957 -10.53 -3.65 21.62
CA ARG A 957 -9.38 -3.48 20.72
C ARG A 957 -8.11 -4.02 21.36
N VAL A 958 -7.28 -4.72 20.57
CA VAL A 958 -6.02 -5.32 21.05
C VAL A 958 -4.85 -5.14 20.10
N GLN A 959 -3.64 -5.03 20.67
CA GLN A 959 -2.39 -5.28 19.97
C GLN A 959 -1.68 -6.47 20.63
N ALA A 960 -1.80 -7.65 20.01
CA ALA A 960 -1.12 -8.85 20.46
C ALA A 960 0.37 -8.84 20.10
N TYR A 961 1.19 -9.56 20.88
CA TYR A 961 2.62 -9.73 20.68
C TYR A 961 2.97 -11.23 20.54
N SER A 962 4.08 -11.53 19.88
CA SER A 962 4.61 -12.89 19.72
C SER A 962 6.12 -12.86 19.56
N MET A 963 6.86 -13.70 20.28
CA MET A 963 8.34 -13.75 20.25
C MET A 963 9.03 -12.40 20.61
N GLY A 964 8.34 -11.53 21.34
CA GLY A 964 8.82 -10.18 21.71
C GLY A 964 8.55 -9.08 20.67
N LEU A 965 7.81 -9.36 19.59
CA LEU A 965 7.44 -8.36 18.57
C LEU A 965 5.92 -8.22 18.43
N PRO A 966 5.40 -7.08 17.95
CA PRO A 966 3.98 -6.92 17.65
C PRO A 966 3.54 -7.95 16.61
N HIS A 967 2.45 -8.66 16.88
CA HIS A 967 1.89 -9.60 15.92
C HIS A 967 1.20 -8.80 14.79
N PRO A 968 1.41 -9.13 13.50
CA PRO A 968 0.90 -8.35 12.36
C PRO A 968 -0.61 -8.51 12.11
N SER A 969 -1.34 -9.10 13.06
CA SER A 969 -2.78 -9.41 13.04
C SER A 969 -3.13 -9.91 14.47
N LEU A 970 -4.11 -10.79 14.64
CA LEU A 970 -4.36 -11.51 15.90
C LEU A 970 -4.18 -13.04 15.72
N GLN A 971 -3.53 -13.70 16.68
CA GLN A 971 -3.44 -15.17 16.68
C GLN A 971 -4.82 -15.77 17.00
N LEU A 972 -5.21 -16.85 16.31
CA LEU A 972 -6.50 -17.53 16.56
C LEU A 972 -6.73 -17.87 18.04
N THR A 973 -5.71 -18.42 18.72
CA THR A 973 -5.80 -18.70 20.17
C THR A 973 -5.96 -17.44 20.99
N GLY A 974 -5.30 -16.34 20.61
CA GLY A 974 -5.46 -15.06 21.31
C GLY A 974 -6.86 -14.50 21.18
N ALA A 975 -7.49 -14.64 20.01
CA ALA A 975 -8.90 -14.29 19.82
C ALA A 975 -9.81 -15.10 20.75
N VAL A 976 -9.57 -16.42 20.88
CA VAL A 976 -10.26 -17.27 21.86
C VAL A 976 -10.00 -16.80 23.29
N THR A 977 -8.75 -16.57 23.69
CA THR A 977 -8.41 -16.13 25.06
C THR A 977 -9.05 -14.79 25.42
N ILE A 978 -9.10 -13.84 24.48
CA ILE A 978 -9.74 -12.52 24.66
C ILE A 978 -11.26 -12.65 24.73
N ALA A 979 -11.87 -13.48 23.88
CA ALA A 979 -13.31 -13.75 23.90
C ALA A 979 -13.72 -14.42 25.22
N VAL A 980 -12.95 -15.40 25.70
CA VAL A 980 -13.11 -15.98 27.04
C VAL A 980 -12.97 -14.90 28.11
N ALA A 981 -11.92 -14.07 28.09
CA ALA A 981 -11.75 -13.00 29.07
C ALA A 981 -12.96 -12.03 29.13
N LEU A 982 -13.55 -11.68 27.98
CA LEU A 982 -14.75 -10.85 27.87
C LEU A 982 -16.02 -11.50 28.44
N SER A 983 -16.07 -12.83 28.58
CA SER A 983 -17.16 -13.55 29.25
C SER A 983 -17.08 -13.49 30.79
N TYR A 984 -15.94 -13.10 31.37
CA TYR A 984 -15.76 -12.99 32.82
C TYR A 984 -15.68 -11.50 33.25
N PRO A 985 -16.71 -10.95 33.95
CA PRO A 985 -16.82 -9.51 34.21
C PRO A 985 -15.68 -8.86 35.01
N GLY A 986 -14.91 -9.64 35.79
CA GLY A 986 -13.81 -9.14 36.61
C GLY A 986 -12.47 -9.01 35.87
N THR A 987 -12.41 -9.27 34.56
CA THR A 987 -11.16 -9.14 33.78
C THR A 987 -10.92 -7.73 33.28
N VAL A 988 -9.66 -7.40 32.95
CA VAL A 988 -9.32 -6.11 32.30
C VAL A 988 -10.02 -5.95 30.94
N ALA A 989 -10.25 -7.05 30.21
CA ALA A 989 -10.94 -7.01 28.93
C ALA A 989 -12.41 -6.63 29.10
N ALA A 990 -13.12 -7.25 30.06
CA ALA A 990 -14.49 -6.89 30.39
C ALA A 990 -14.60 -5.46 30.93
N GLY A 991 -13.70 -5.04 31.83
CA GLY A 991 -13.65 -3.69 32.36
C GLY A 991 -13.45 -2.61 31.28
N LEU A 992 -12.53 -2.83 30.34
CA LEU A 992 -12.27 -1.88 29.24
C LEU A 992 -13.39 -1.86 28.19
N SER A 993 -14.02 -3.00 27.91
CA SER A 993 -15.25 -3.08 27.10
C SER A 993 -16.39 -2.27 27.72
N ALA A 994 -16.62 -2.43 29.03
CA ALA A 994 -17.65 -1.71 29.79
C ALA A 994 -17.37 -0.20 29.91
N MET A 995 -16.12 0.24 30.07
CA MET A 995 -15.75 1.66 30.07
C MET A 995 -16.22 2.38 28.80
N GLY A 996 -16.13 1.72 27.64
CA GLY A 996 -16.66 2.25 26.38
C GLY A 996 -18.19 2.41 26.39
N ALA A 997 -18.93 1.55 27.08
CA ALA A 997 -20.38 1.70 27.21
C ALA A 997 -20.79 2.89 28.08
N ILE A 998 -20.05 3.16 29.17
CA ILE A 998 -20.35 4.22 30.14
C ILE A 998 -20.12 5.62 29.54
N MET A 999 -19.09 5.80 28.71
CA MET A 999 -18.79 7.10 28.06
C MET A 999 -19.89 7.61 27.11
N HIS A 1000 -20.88 6.80 26.75
CA HIS A 1000 -21.96 7.14 25.83
C HIS A 1000 -23.37 7.14 26.45
N GLY A 1001 -23.49 7.21 27.78
CA GLY A 1001 -24.78 7.47 28.45
C GLY A 1001 -25.73 6.27 28.53
N ALA A 1002 -25.25 5.06 28.26
CA ALA A 1002 -25.95 3.85 28.69
C ALA A 1002 -25.86 3.77 30.23
N LEU A 1003 -26.97 4.03 30.92
CA LEU A 1003 -27.06 3.81 32.37
C LEU A 1003 -26.72 2.34 32.69
N PRO A 1004 -26.03 2.07 33.81
CA PRO A 1004 -25.94 0.70 34.32
C PRO A 1004 -27.36 0.15 34.51
N PRO A 1005 -27.63 -1.13 34.14
CA PRO A 1005 -28.92 -1.73 34.42
C PRO A 1005 -29.17 -1.70 35.94
N THR A 1006 -30.26 -1.05 36.34
CA THR A 1006 -30.65 -0.93 37.75
C THR A 1006 -30.84 -2.33 38.33
N PRO A 1007 -30.26 -2.66 39.50
CA PRO A 1007 -30.44 -3.97 40.11
C PRO A 1007 -31.81 -4.06 40.78
N GLU A 1008 -32.88 -4.30 40.00
CA GLU A 1008 -34.14 -4.94 40.43
C GLU A 1008 -35.17 -4.96 39.27
N GLN A 1009 -35.41 -6.15 38.70
CA GLN A 1009 -36.74 -6.73 38.41
C GLN A 1009 -36.58 -7.95 37.48
N SER A 1010 -36.60 -9.15 38.06
CA SER A 1010 -36.69 -10.40 37.30
C SER A 1010 -38.11 -10.58 36.77
N PRO A 1011 -38.32 -10.80 35.46
CA PRO A 1011 -39.62 -11.25 34.94
C PRO A 1011 -39.94 -12.68 35.42
N PRO A 1012 -41.22 -13.08 35.47
CA PRO A 1012 -41.61 -14.42 35.93
C PRO A 1012 -41.13 -15.53 34.99
N PRO A 1013 -40.88 -16.75 35.50
CA PRO A 1013 -40.44 -17.87 34.69
C PRO A 1013 -41.61 -18.69 34.14
N ASP A 1014 -42.09 -18.38 32.94
CA ASP A 1014 -42.72 -19.34 32.03
C ASP A 1014 -42.67 -18.83 30.57
N ASP A 1015 -43.05 -19.66 29.61
CA ASP A 1015 -43.05 -19.38 28.15
C ASP A 1015 -41.66 -19.27 27.47
N ARG A 1016 -40.70 -20.12 27.87
CA ARG A 1016 -39.61 -20.57 26.98
C ARG A 1016 -39.41 -22.09 26.99
N LYS A 1017 -40.32 -22.79 26.31
CA LYS A 1017 -40.10 -24.17 25.84
C LYS A 1017 -40.38 -24.22 24.34
N ASN A 1018 -39.48 -24.89 23.61
CA ASN A 1018 -39.50 -25.15 22.16
C ASN A 1018 -39.03 -24.02 21.22
N GLU A 1019 -37.78 -23.59 21.35
CA GLU A 1019 -36.87 -23.50 20.20
C GLU A 1019 -35.56 -24.20 20.56
N ASN A 1020 -34.94 -24.93 19.62
CA ASN A 1020 -33.82 -25.84 19.91
C ASN A 1020 -32.48 -25.10 20.03
N LEU A 1021 -31.57 -25.69 20.82
CA LEU A 1021 -30.29 -25.15 21.28
C LEU A 1021 -29.42 -24.48 20.20
N GLU A 1022 -29.13 -23.19 20.36
CA GLU A 1022 -27.82 -22.58 20.05
C GLU A 1022 -27.67 -21.24 20.81
N LEU A 1023 -27.35 -21.31 22.11
CA LEU A 1023 -27.18 -20.12 22.97
C LEU A 1023 -25.78 -19.47 22.81
N GLY A 1024 -25.44 -19.11 21.57
CA GLY A 1024 -24.15 -18.51 21.22
C GLY A 1024 -24.13 -16.98 21.32
N LYS A 1025 -23.11 -16.41 21.96
CA LYS A 1025 -22.78 -14.98 21.88
C LYS A 1025 -21.64 -14.76 20.90
N ASP A 1026 -21.85 -13.90 19.91
CA ASP A 1026 -20.78 -13.41 19.06
C ASP A 1026 -20.03 -12.24 19.71
N ILE A 1027 -18.69 -12.29 19.65
CA ILE A 1027 -17.76 -11.26 20.12
C ILE A 1027 -16.93 -10.76 18.95
N LEU A 1028 -16.78 -9.44 18.81
CA LEU A 1028 -16.03 -8.79 17.73
C LEU A 1028 -14.77 -8.11 18.28
N ILE A 1029 -13.60 -8.65 17.97
CA ILE A 1029 -12.30 -8.18 18.44
C ILE A 1029 -11.62 -7.36 17.35
N GLU A 1030 -11.27 -6.10 17.62
CA GLU A 1030 -10.46 -5.28 16.71
C GLU A 1030 -8.96 -5.51 16.93
N HIS A 1031 -8.21 -5.65 15.85
CA HIS A 1031 -6.75 -5.74 15.85
C HIS A 1031 -6.15 -4.92 14.69
N SER A 1032 -4.81 -4.86 14.61
CA SER A 1032 -4.01 -4.03 13.69
C SER A 1032 -4.24 -4.21 12.18
N GLN A 1033 -5.17 -5.06 11.73
CA GLN A 1033 -5.49 -5.29 10.32
C GLN A 1033 -7.00 -5.42 10.05
N GLY A 1034 -7.86 -5.13 11.04
CA GLY A 1034 -9.32 -5.27 10.92
C GLY A 1034 -9.94 -5.94 12.15
N THR A 1035 -11.15 -6.48 11.98
CA THR A 1035 -11.91 -7.14 13.05
C THR A 1035 -11.95 -8.65 12.89
N MET A 1036 -12.10 -9.36 14.01
CA MET A 1036 -12.18 -10.80 14.08
C MET A 1036 -13.37 -11.21 14.94
N LYS A 1037 -14.29 -11.95 14.34
CA LYS A 1037 -15.49 -12.48 15.00
C LYS A 1037 -15.17 -13.80 15.70
N VAL A 1038 -15.61 -13.96 16.94
CA VAL A 1038 -15.49 -15.16 17.77
C VAL A 1038 -16.86 -15.51 18.31
N GLY A 1039 -17.41 -16.67 17.92
CA GLY A 1039 -18.62 -17.19 18.54
C GLY A 1039 -18.26 -17.89 19.85
N VAL A 1040 -18.96 -17.59 20.93
CA VAL A 1040 -18.76 -18.17 22.27
C VAL A 1040 -20.03 -18.88 22.70
N VAL A 1041 -19.92 -20.14 23.12
CA VAL A 1041 -21.02 -20.90 23.72
C VAL A 1041 -20.70 -21.10 25.19
N MET A 1042 -21.66 -20.74 26.05
CA MET A 1042 -21.61 -20.98 27.50
C MET A 1042 -22.30 -22.30 27.84
N ASP A 1043 -21.91 -22.95 28.94
CA ASP A 1043 -22.65 -24.07 29.53
C ASP A 1043 -23.67 -23.61 30.60
N ASP A 1044 -24.41 -24.58 31.13
CA ASP A 1044 -25.41 -24.38 32.20
C ASP A 1044 -24.81 -23.89 33.53
N ALA A 1045 -23.49 -24.03 33.73
CA ALA A 1045 -22.78 -23.50 34.90
C ALA A 1045 -22.32 -22.04 34.72
N GLY A 1046 -22.45 -21.49 33.50
CA GLY A 1046 -21.96 -20.16 33.15
C GLY A 1046 -20.47 -20.14 32.81
N GLU A 1047 -19.85 -21.28 32.50
CA GLU A 1047 -18.48 -21.38 31.99
C GLU A 1047 -18.45 -21.46 30.46
N VAL A 1048 -17.28 -21.20 29.85
CA VAL A 1048 -17.15 -21.22 28.38
C VAL A 1048 -16.99 -22.65 27.87
N ALA A 1049 -18.10 -23.22 27.37
CA ALA A 1049 -18.15 -24.55 26.78
C ALA A 1049 -17.32 -24.65 25.48
N SER A 1050 -17.40 -23.64 24.60
CA SER A 1050 -16.59 -23.60 23.37
C SER A 1050 -16.43 -22.20 22.80
N CYS A 1051 -15.41 -22.03 21.94
CA CYS A 1051 -15.21 -20.83 21.12
C CYS A 1051 -14.93 -21.20 19.66
N ALA A 1052 -15.71 -20.66 18.72
CA ALA A 1052 -15.58 -20.88 17.29
C ALA A 1052 -15.03 -19.63 16.58
N VAL A 1053 -14.03 -19.81 15.72
CA VAL A 1053 -13.42 -18.72 14.93
C VAL A 1053 -13.11 -19.20 13.52
N SER A 1054 -13.57 -18.46 12.53
CA SER A 1054 -13.42 -18.83 11.11
C SER A 1054 -12.07 -18.42 10.52
N ARG A 1055 -11.55 -19.27 9.63
CA ARG A 1055 -10.31 -19.13 8.87
C ARG A 1055 -10.49 -19.64 7.44
N THR A 1056 -9.40 -19.63 6.68
CA THR A 1056 -9.29 -20.30 5.38
C THR A 1056 -7.90 -20.96 5.30
N ALA A 1057 -7.79 -22.07 4.57
CA ALA A 1057 -6.52 -22.74 4.30
C ALA A 1057 -6.29 -22.90 2.79
N ARG A 1058 -5.07 -23.30 2.39
CA ARG A 1058 -4.69 -23.64 1.01
C ARG A 1058 -3.38 -24.41 0.96
N ARG A 1059 -3.34 -25.52 0.21
CA ARG A 1059 -2.11 -26.22 -0.19
C ARG A 1059 -1.31 -25.32 -1.16
N LEU A 1060 -0.04 -25.04 -0.85
CA LEU A 1060 0.83 -24.18 -1.67
C LEU A 1060 1.87 -24.98 -2.47
N PHE A 1061 2.33 -26.10 -1.92
CA PHE A 1061 3.28 -27.01 -2.53
C PHE A 1061 3.22 -28.36 -1.83
N GLU A 1062 3.44 -29.44 -2.56
CA GLU A 1062 3.60 -30.79 -2.03
C GLU A 1062 4.87 -31.42 -2.61
N GLY A 1063 5.60 -32.19 -1.81
CA GLY A 1063 6.84 -32.80 -2.26
C GLY A 1063 7.76 -33.22 -1.13
N LYS A 1064 9.07 -33.01 -1.32
CA LYS A 1064 10.10 -33.40 -0.34
C LYS A 1064 11.10 -32.27 -0.11
N VAL A 1065 11.19 -31.76 1.12
CA VAL A 1065 12.23 -30.80 1.52
C VAL A 1065 13.56 -31.52 1.68
N ARG A 1066 14.62 -30.95 1.10
CA ARG A 1066 16.01 -31.40 1.28
C ARG A 1066 16.62 -30.61 2.43
N TYR A 1067 17.35 -31.31 3.30
CA TYR A 1067 17.94 -30.73 4.49
C TYR A 1067 19.20 -31.52 4.90
N TYR A 1068 20.03 -30.95 5.78
CA TYR A 1068 21.37 -31.46 6.07
C TYR A 1068 21.61 -31.56 7.58
N VAL A 1069 21.86 -32.78 8.07
CA VAL A 1069 22.11 -33.05 9.49
C VAL A 1069 23.48 -33.71 9.66
N GLN A 1070 24.10 -33.54 10.82
CA GLN A 1070 25.29 -34.29 11.23
C GLN A 1070 24.85 -35.68 11.69
N GLU A 1071 25.51 -36.74 11.23
CA GLU A 1071 25.39 -38.03 11.90
C GLU A 1071 26.05 -37.95 13.29
N ILE A 1072 25.40 -38.53 14.29
CA ILE A 1072 25.86 -38.62 15.68
C ILE A 1072 26.71 -39.90 15.84
#